data_AF-A0A3D5ZND7-F1
#
_entry.id   AF-A0A3D5ZND7-F1
#
_cell.length_a   1.000
_cell.length_b   1.000
_cell.length_c   1.000
_cell.angle_alpha   90.00
_cell.angle_beta   90.00
_cell.angle_gamma   90.00
#
_symmetry.space_group_name_H-M   'P 1'
#
loop_
_entity.id
_entity.type
_entity.pdbx_description
1 polymer ?
#
loop_
_entity_poly.entity_id
_entity_poly.type
_entity_poly.pdbx_seq_one_letter_code
_entity_poly.pdbx_strand_id
1 'polypeptide(L)'
;MPKEKTMKKTLSVVLALVMCLSVAISLVACTVNNDKPTTKTLTSFTIADDSLTCYVGDTFSADNVKLTLTWSDGSTATKTVREAGASASQIDTSVAGNKTLTVTLEGKTATATVVVKQKGTTPDPTPTPGAFSYYSTSKLPADKKVYVLNDTTKGENYTSDSLFTAQAIQGLFARKETRFYVDSHYMTNGINTDMYYLEQMKEQYGLTVESISLEEAVAKYIAAYNNFVADGTWGTKIPVENFVQKNYKAYVEGQDYSTPGYILYRKGTISVNLAATLAGITSFLPVEESEEDIFKAMGLVKKFDITNVVFTYRWLFGVDGIGDELNPDGLVHQNYKESNGSTNKFIKDYGICNKFFHVYYDPDSGVSAALKKNIHGFLNPNTPIFGYTYSEDSDVAFFSEYGQFIVPTDYTCNLSFFSAEEFAGQTFKQPNKDVDKPAQSGKHYVAFVVSDGDNATYWQNTATFATNYMNAAGRENDTFPVTWSITPSLADLMPAVMANAYKADNKYNYFCAPVSGQGYINAGNFAAQNNGEYFNDFCSKLNTYMGKADLSVVTVIGGSQQGNLPGVLAGYASCDNVTGGIVYEGSKYFGSVRGGVMWVNGKPFIGPRDSLWETTPAYIAARINTYERDITSIDGYTLVNVHPWSHSYDDIRTIVGMLADDVEVVSVDRLIRMISDNVTDKSATDHFDIPDKNGVSISESYLQEHPSLIPVDPLYNDFLLWEEDWTGSGVTYNSSDRACSNVGAMYKGNISIAAGSTAAKREFTLPEIDNYWFSFNARGDTLDAAKSATFTVYMTVGGERKAVMKNVTVKGVQGTETQHVTGDGWQCFAFPLKQYFADYKGKTCKVEVEVASGDTGIRVDQVRFVDRILDGAIDQSKVDVYNNQFGTNTEDWMLGEQYRTSQYYWWDVKDRENLEPTNSIQIDCSDGGGDEKRNGNTNMWMAKNYVLPQSDSIKLNFRVTSDNDTGAMIKISMYVNGEYIVLYDWQTARAKKNNETISVNLAELYPDVNFNGAEATIVFEARDGGNNNGVGEACKLHYFTTVA
;
A
#
# COMPACT_ATOMS: atom_id res chain seq x y z
N MET A 1 55.78 -11.93 -51.36
CA MET A 1 55.99 -12.60 -52.67
C MET A 1 55.51 -14.04 -52.56
N PRO A 2 54.96 -14.70 -53.61
CA PRO A 2 54.58 -14.22 -54.95
C PRO A 2 53.18 -14.70 -55.48
N LYS A 3 52.70 -13.96 -56.50
CA LYS A 3 51.95 -14.31 -57.75
C LYS A 3 50.90 -15.42 -57.75
N GLU A 4 49.62 -15.14 -58.03
CA GLU A 4 48.97 -14.60 -59.26
C GLU A 4 48.58 -15.66 -60.31
N LYS A 5 47.31 -15.56 -60.71
CA LYS A 5 46.74 -15.86 -62.04
C LYS A 5 46.75 -17.33 -62.47
N THR A 6 45.56 -17.95 -62.46
CA THR A 6 44.76 -18.26 -63.68
C THR A 6 43.62 -19.24 -63.32
N MET A 7 42.60 -18.77 -62.58
CA MET A 7 41.34 -19.53 -62.42
C MET A 7 40.12 -18.66 -62.06
N LYS A 8 40.17 -17.35 -62.38
CA LYS A 8 39.10 -16.37 -62.06
C LYS A 8 38.27 -15.94 -63.29
N LYS A 9 38.45 -16.55 -64.47
CA LYS A 9 37.77 -16.08 -65.70
C LYS A 9 36.55 -16.91 -66.13
N THR A 10 36.28 -18.06 -65.54
CA THR A 10 35.14 -18.91 -65.96
C THR A 10 33.95 -18.83 -64.99
N LEU A 11 34.17 -18.43 -63.73
CA LEU A 11 33.09 -18.26 -62.74
C LEU A 11 32.35 -16.92 -62.87
N SER A 12 33.00 -15.89 -63.44
CA SER A 12 32.45 -14.54 -63.57
C SER A 12 31.38 -14.39 -64.68
N VAL A 13 31.29 -15.35 -65.61
CA VAL A 13 30.34 -15.26 -66.74
C VAL A 13 28.98 -15.90 -66.40
N VAL A 14 28.96 -16.91 -65.51
CA VAL A 14 27.71 -17.56 -65.07
C VAL A 14 26.97 -16.70 -64.05
N LEU A 15 27.69 -15.99 -63.17
CA LEU A 15 27.07 -15.06 -62.21
C LEU A 15 26.49 -13.81 -62.90
N ALA A 16 27.07 -13.40 -64.03
CA ALA A 16 26.60 -12.26 -64.82
C ALA A 16 25.26 -12.55 -65.54
N LEU A 17 25.01 -13.79 -65.98
CA LEU A 17 23.76 -14.13 -66.68
C LEU A 17 22.55 -14.28 -65.73
N VAL A 18 22.78 -14.71 -64.48
CA VAL A 18 21.71 -14.84 -63.47
C VAL A 18 21.29 -13.46 -62.94
N MET A 19 22.22 -12.51 -62.84
CA MET A 19 21.88 -11.12 -62.48
C MET A 19 21.19 -10.35 -63.62
N CYS A 20 21.37 -10.74 -64.89
CA CYS A 20 20.71 -10.07 -66.01
C CYS A 20 19.25 -10.51 -66.23
N LEU A 21 18.79 -11.63 -65.67
CA LEU A 21 17.42 -12.11 -65.84
C LEU A 21 16.44 -11.66 -64.76
N SER A 22 16.92 -11.18 -63.60
CA SER A 22 16.07 -10.62 -62.54
C SER A 22 15.75 -9.13 -62.72
N VAL A 23 16.32 -8.48 -63.74
CA VAL A 23 16.18 -7.03 -63.99
C VAL A 23 15.10 -6.72 -65.05
N ALA A 24 14.43 -7.72 -65.62
CA ALA A 24 13.50 -7.55 -66.75
C ALA A 24 12.00 -7.78 -66.47
N ILE A 25 11.56 -8.05 -65.23
CA ILE A 25 10.13 -8.31 -64.91
C ILE A 25 9.61 -7.42 -63.77
N SER A 26 9.89 -6.11 -63.81
CA SER A 26 9.15 -5.12 -63.00
C SER A 26 9.10 -3.74 -63.66
N LEU A 27 9.02 -3.70 -64.98
CA LEU A 27 8.93 -2.46 -65.76
C LEU A 27 7.75 -2.53 -66.74
N VAL A 28 6.53 -2.53 -66.18
CA VAL A 28 5.37 -1.87 -66.81
C VAL A 28 4.61 -1.15 -65.70
N ALA A 29 4.43 0.16 -65.89
CA ALA A 29 3.75 1.14 -65.03
C ALA A 29 4.63 1.88 -63.99
N CYS A 30 5.57 2.69 -64.48
CA CYS A 30 5.76 4.05 -63.95
C CYS A 30 6.46 4.91 -65.00
N THR A 31 5.69 5.81 -65.62
CA THR A 31 6.28 7.00 -66.27
C THR A 31 6.64 8.02 -65.20
N VAL A 32 7.94 8.29 -65.14
CA VAL A 32 8.61 9.58 -64.90
C VAL A 32 8.16 10.41 -63.69
N ASN A 33 9.05 10.54 -62.69
CA ASN A 33 9.46 11.87 -62.28
C ASN A 33 10.90 11.89 -61.75
N ASN A 34 11.62 12.93 -62.18
CA ASN A 34 12.97 13.29 -61.78
C ASN A 34 12.97 13.71 -60.31
N ASP A 35 13.93 13.22 -59.50
CA ASP A 35 14.51 14.03 -58.43
C ASP A 35 15.91 13.53 -58.04
N LYS A 36 16.80 14.49 -57.76
CA LYS A 36 18.20 14.31 -57.34
C LYS A 36 18.29 13.55 -56.01
N PRO A 37 19.39 12.83 -55.70
CA PRO A 37 19.59 12.26 -54.37
C PRO A 37 19.70 13.40 -53.35
N THR A 38 18.68 13.57 -52.53
CA THR A 38 18.69 14.47 -51.37
C THR A 38 19.58 13.86 -50.30
N THR A 39 20.71 14.50 -50.03
CA THR A 39 21.53 14.20 -48.86
C THR A 39 20.68 14.48 -47.62
N LYS A 40 20.22 13.43 -46.92
CA LYS A 40 19.48 13.58 -45.67
C LYS A 40 20.42 14.16 -44.62
N THR A 41 20.06 15.31 -44.06
CA THR A 41 20.87 15.99 -43.03
C THR A 41 20.27 15.70 -41.66
N LEU A 42 21.11 15.45 -40.64
CA LEU A 42 20.63 15.23 -39.27
C LEU A 42 19.98 16.51 -38.76
N THR A 43 18.68 16.49 -38.47
CA THR A 43 17.95 17.64 -37.95
C THR A 43 18.02 17.70 -36.43
N SER A 44 17.88 16.58 -35.74
CA SER A 44 17.99 16.49 -34.28
C SER A 44 18.40 15.09 -33.83
N PHE A 45 18.84 14.98 -32.58
CA PHE A 45 18.91 13.69 -31.89
C PHE A 45 18.61 13.88 -30.41
N THR A 46 18.11 12.83 -29.77
CA THR A 46 17.87 12.77 -28.32
C THR A 46 18.58 11.57 -27.71
N ILE A 47 18.88 11.63 -26.43
CA ILE A 47 19.31 10.46 -25.65
C ILE A 47 18.04 9.66 -25.33
N ALA A 48 18.06 8.36 -25.62
CA ALA A 48 16.90 7.47 -25.63
C ALA A 48 16.84 6.50 -24.45
N ASP A 49 17.76 6.63 -23.48
CA ASP A 49 17.76 5.82 -22.26
C ASP A 49 17.03 6.58 -21.14
N ASP A 50 15.97 5.99 -20.61
CA ASP A 50 15.02 6.64 -19.69
C ASP A 50 15.58 6.84 -18.27
N SER A 51 16.69 6.18 -17.95
CA SER A 51 17.50 6.52 -16.77
C SER A 51 18.95 6.08 -16.95
N LEU A 52 19.88 7.01 -16.73
CA LEU A 52 21.31 6.72 -16.66
C LEU A 52 21.71 6.76 -15.19
N THR A 53 21.98 5.60 -14.60
CA THR A 53 22.40 5.51 -13.19
C THR A 53 23.75 4.83 -13.10
N CYS A 54 24.63 5.36 -12.25
CA CYS A 54 25.84 4.68 -11.80
C CYS A 54 26.09 4.98 -10.33
N TYR A 55 27.08 4.33 -9.73
CA TYR A 55 27.40 4.52 -8.32
C TYR A 55 28.68 5.33 -8.11
N VAL A 56 28.80 5.91 -6.92
CA VAL A 56 30.05 6.58 -6.52
C VAL A 56 31.23 5.63 -6.68
N GLY A 57 32.25 6.07 -7.43
CA GLY A 57 33.48 5.32 -7.73
C GLY A 57 33.42 4.43 -8.99
N ASP A 58 32.28 4.30 -9.67
CA ASP A 58 32.19 3.50 -10.90
C ASP A 58 32.84 4.20 -12.12
N THR A 59 33.35 3.43 -13.08
CA THR A 59 33.75 3.98 -14.39
C THR A 59 32.51 4.08 -15.29
N PHE A 60 32.00 5.29 -15.52
CA PHE A 60 30.87 5.50 -16.43
C PHE A 60 31.33 5.58 -17.89
N SER A 61 30.82 4.69 -18.75
CA SER A 61 31.09 4.70 -20.20
C SER A 61 29.85 5.12 -20.98
N ALA A 62 29.94 6.26 -21.66
CA ALA A 62 28.86 6.80 -22.47
C ALA A 62 28.71 6.11 -23.85
N ASP A 63 29.65 5.24 -24.23
CA ASP A 63 29.73 4.67 -25.58
C ASP A 63 28.49 3.86 -26.01
N ASN A 64 27.82 3.24 -25.03
CA ASN A 64 26.64 2.40 -25.28
C ASN A 64 25.31 3.14 -25.06
N VAL A 65 25.35 4.42 -24.66
CA VAL A 65 24.15 5.23 -24.46
C VAL A 65 23.40 5.35 -25.80
N LYS A 66 22.11 5.03 -25.80
CA LYS A 66 21.30 5.03 -27.02
C LYS A 66 20.89 6.46 -27.38
N LEU A 67 20.97 6.76 -28.67
CA LEU A 67 20.54 8.01 -29.28
C LEU A 67 19.44 7.71 -30.29
N THR A 68 18.38 8.50 -30.31
CA THR A 68 17.41 8.53 -31.40
C THR A 68 17.78 9.68 -32.33
N LEU A 69 18.21 9.37 -33.55
CA LEU A 69 18.59 10.33 -34.59
C LEU A 69 17.39 10.59 -35.50
N THR A 70 17.18 11.86 -35.87
CA THR A 70 16.12 12.29 -36.78
C THR A 70 16.72 13.07 -37.94
N TRP A 71 16.33 12.75 -39.18
CA TRP A 71 16.81 13.42 -40.39
C TRP A 71 15.78 14.37 -41.01
N SER A 72 16.25 15.23 -41.92
CA SER A 72 15.48 16.29 -42.60
C SER A 72 14.27 15.81 -43.41
N ASP A 73 14.16 14.51 -43.68
CA ASP A 73 13.04 13.90 -44.39
C ASP A 73 12.04 13.19 -43.46
N GLY A 74 12.22 13.32 -42.15
CA GLY A 74 11.38 12.71 -41.12
C GLY A 74 11.73 11.28 -40.76
N SER A 75 12.74 10.66 -41.39
CA SER A 75 13.21 9.32 -40.97
C SER A 75 13.94 9.38 -39.63
N THR A 76 13.85 8.29 -38.84
CA THR A 76 14.52 8.15 -37.55
C THR A 76 15.30 6.83 -37.46
N ALA A 77 16.32 6.78 -36.59
CA ALA A 77 17.03 5.55 -36.26
C ALA A 77 17.65 5.63 -34.87
N THR A 78 17.72 4.50 -34.19
CA THR A 78 18.40 4.40 -32.89
C THR A 78 19.82 3.88 -33.10
N LYS A 79 20.80 4.57 -32.54
CA LYS A 79 22.22 4.17 -32.53
C LYS A 79 22.83 4.47 -31.18
N THR A 80 23.79 3.68 -30.73
CA THR A 80 24.61 4.06 -29.58
C THR A 80 25.51 5.27 -29.89
N VAL A 81 25.98 5.98 -28.86
CA VAL A 81 26.98 7.06 -29.00
C VAL A 81 28.17 6.60 -29.86
N ARG A 82 28.66 5.39 -29.64
CA ARG A 82 29.75 4.78 -30.41
C ARG A 82 29.38 4.54 -31.88
N GLU A 83 28.22 3.95 -32.15
CA GLU A 83 27.74 3.67 -33.52
C GLU A 83 27.39 4.93 -34.31
N ALA A 84 26.98 5.99 -33.61
CA ALA A 84 26.70 7.30 -34.18
C ALA A 84 27.97 8.11 -34.44
N GLY A 85 29.12 7.71 -33.88
CA GLY A 85 30.34 8.51 -33.89
C GLY A 85 30.21 9.81 -33.09
N ALA A 86 29.30 9.83 -32.10
CA ALA A 86 29.09 10.97 -31.21
C ALA A 86 30.18 11.00 -30.12
N SER A 87 30.48 12.20 -29.63
CA SER A 87 31.35 12.39 -28.46
C SER A 87 30.49 12.66 -27.23
N ALA A 88 30.93 12.23 -26.05
CA ALA A 88 30.19 12.44 -24.81
C ALA A 88 31.10 12.99 -23.70
N SER A 89 30.54 13.81 -22.80
CA SER A 89 31.26 14.30 -21.62
C SER A 89 31.57 13.18 -20.64
N GLN A 90 32.67 13.32 -19.90
CA GLN A 90 32.91 12.43 -18.77
C GLN A 90 32.00 12.79 -17.60
N ILE A 91 31.59 11.76 -16.85
CA ILE A 91 30.79 11.91 -15.64
C ILE A 91 31.72 11.77 -14.45
N ASP A 92 31.72 12.79 -13.58
CA ASP A 92 32.36 12.70 -12.28
C ASP A 92 31.54 11.80 -11.37
N THR A 93 31.99 10.56 -11.22
CA THR A 93 31.40 9.57 -10.32
C THR A 93 32.02 9.61 -8.93
N SER A 94 32.89 10.56 -8.58
CA SER A 94 33.54 10.58 -7.25
C SER A 94 32.63 11.06 -6.12
N VAL A 95 31.52 11.72 -6.44
CA VAL A 95 30.55 12.26 -5.47
C VAL A 95 29.13 11.99 -5.97
N ALA A 96 28.24 11.58 -5.07
CA ALA A 96 26.84 11.34 -5.38
C ALA A 96 26.09 12.61 -5.79
N GLY A 97 25.00 12.42 -6.52
CA GLY A 97 24.13 13.47 -7.02
C GLY A 97 23.91 13.39 -8.52
N ASN A 98 23.11 14.32 -9.02
CA ASN A 98 22.77 14.42 -10.43
C ASN A 98 23.94 15.05 -11.20
N LYS A 99 24.45 14.35 -12.21
CA LYS A 99 25.52 14.82 -13.10
C LYS A 99 24.96 14.95 -14.52
N THR A 100 25.45 15.91 -15.29
CA THR A 100 24.97 16.13 -16.66
C THR A 100 25.86 15.40 -17.67
N LEU A 101 25.32 14.41 -18.36
CA LEU A 101 25.92 13.84 -19.57
C LEU A 101 25.58 14.75 -20.75
N THR A 102 26.60 15.22 -21.46
CA THR A 102 26.44 15.97 -22.72
C THR A 102 26.95 15.13 -23.87
N VAL A 103 26.07 14.73 -24.77
CA VAL A 103 26.42 14.04 -26.02
C VAL A 103 26.42 15.06 -27.15
N THR A 104 27.46 15.05 -27.99
CA THR A 104 27.64 15.94 -29.14
C THR A 104 27.80 15.13 -30.42
N LEU A 105 26.94 15.39 -31.41
CA LEU A 105 26.96 14.78 -32.74
C LEU A 105 26.71 15.85 -33.80
N GLU A 106 27.59 15.96 -34.79
CA GLU A 106 27.51 16.95 -35.89
C GLU A 106 27.25 18.40 -35.43
N GLY A 107 27.88 18.82 -34.33
CA GLY A 107 27.74 20.17 -33.76
C GLY A 107 26.43 20.42 -32.99
N LYS A 108 25.55 19.43 -32.87
CA LYS A 108 24.35 19.46 -32.03
C LYS A 108 24.61 18.75 -30.70
N THR A 109 23.97 19.19 -29.63
CA THR A 109 24.14 18.64 -28.28
C THR A 109 22.81 18.14 -27.71
N ALA A 110 22.84 16.99 -27.05
CA ALA A 110 21.76 16.50 -26.21
C ALA A 110 22.31 16.23 -24.79
N THR A 111 21.53 16.57 -23.77
CA THR A 111 21.91 16.36 -22.38
C THR A 111 20.99 15.39 -21.67
N ALA A 112 21.55 14.54 -20.82
CA ALA A 112 20.80 13.66 -19.92
C ALA A 112 21.36 13.73 -18.51
N THR A 113 20.52 13.49 -17.52
CA THR A 113 20.95 13.38 -16.13
C THR A 113 21.46 11.96 -15.87
N VAL A 114 22.71 11.85 -15.43
CA VAL A 114 23.26 10.64 -14.85
C VAL A 114 23.16 10.76 -13.34
N VAL A 115 22.36 9.90 -12.72
CA VAL A 115 22.22 9.84 -11.27
C VAL A 115 23.39 9.04 -10.72
N VAL A 116 24.33 9.71 -10.05
CA VAL A 116 25.40 9.04 -9.29
C VAL A 116 24.86 8.76 -7.90
N LYS A 117 24.45 7.53 -7.63
CA LYS A 117 23.95 7.14 -6.32
C LYS A 117 25.12 6.89 -5.38
N GLN A 118 25.00 7.28 -4.10
CA GLN A 118 25.85 6.67 -3.08
C GLN A 118 25.62 5.16 -3.15
N LYS A 119 26.69 4.36 -3.12
CA LYS A 119 26.51 2.95 -2.79
C LYS A 119 25.90 2.97 -1.41
N GLY A 120 24.65 2.52 -1.30
CA GLY A 120 24.06 2.30 0.01
C GLY A 120 25.03 1.40 0.74
N THR A 121 25.59 1.86 1.85
CA THR A 121 25.91 0.93 2.91
C THR A 121 24.55 0.52 3.45
N THR A 122 23.93 -0.47 2.82
CA THR A 122 23.14 -1.43 3.59
C THR A 122 24.01 -1.77 4.81
N PRO A 123 23.47 -1.77 6.04
CA PRO A 123 24.21 -2.32 7.16
C PRO A 123 24.72 -3.68 6.71
N ASP A 124 26.03 -3.82 6.60
CA ASP A 124 26.68 -5.03 6.10
C ASP A 124 26.17 -6.14 7.03
N PRO A 125 25.28 -7.05 6.56
CA PRO A 125 24.81 -8.10 7.43
C PRO A 125 26.04 -8.90 7.77
N THR A 126 26.50 -8.81 9.02
CA THR A 126 27.61 -9.63 9.48
C THR A 126 26.99 -10.97 9.81
N PRO A 127 27.09 -12.01 8.95
CA PRO A 127 26.56 -13.31 9.30
C PRO A 127 27.23 -13.75 10.59
N THR A 128 26.43 -14.01 11.62
CA THR A 128 26.92 -14.65 12.84
C THR A 128 26.62 -16.14 12.72
N PRO A 129 27.62 -17.01 12.49
CA PRO A 129 27.38 -18.44 12.43
C PRO A 129 26.84 -18.94 13.78
N GLY A 130 25.69 -19.62 13.75
CA GLY A 130 25.13 -20.33 14.92
C GLY A 130 23.92 -19.70 15.61
N ALA A 131 23.27 -18.68 15.04
CA ALA A 131 22.06 -18.09 15.63
C ALA A 131 20.81 -18.94 15.33
N PHE A 132 20.08 -19.29 16.39
CA PHE A 132 18.78 -19.96 16.34
C PHE A 132 17.79 -19.29 15.34
N SER A 133 16.93 -20.09 14.69
CA SER A 133 15.77 -19.65 13.90
C SER A 133 14.60 -20.62 14.12
N TYR A 134 13.36 -20.10 14.17
CA TYR A 134 12.14 -20.92 14.12
C TYR A 134 11.79 -21.40 12.71
N TYR A 135 12.32 -20.72 11.70
CA TYR A 135 11.84 -20.83 10.33
C TYR A 135 12.74 -21.75 9.52
N SER A 136 12.14 -22.80 8.97
CA SER A 136 12.80 -23.65 7.99
C SER A 136 13.26 -22.82 6.81
N THR A 137 14.48 -23.09 6.37
CA THR A 137 15.09 -22.39 5.25
C THR A 137 14.98 -23.21 3.97
N SER A 138 14.92 -22.50 2.85
CA SER A 138 15.15 -23.06 1.52
C SER A 138 16.57 -22.69 1.07
N LYS A 139 16.88 -22.95 -0.20
CA LYS A 139 18.18 -22.58 -0.76
C LYS A 139 18.04 -22.00 -2.14
N LEU A 140 18.79 -20.96 -2.48
CA LEU A 140 18.84 -20.50 -3.86
C LEU A 140 19.53 -21.53 -4.76
N PRO A 141 19.13 -21.59 -6.03
CA PRO A 141 19.83 -22.42 -6.99
C PRO A 141 21.27 -21.92 -7.20
N ALA A 142 22.20 -22.84 -7.48
CA ALA A 142 23.62 -22.53 -7.59
C ALA A 142 23.96 -21.52 -8.72
N ASP A 143 23.14 -21.47 -9.77
CA ASP A 143 23.24 -20.51 -10.87
C ASP A 143 22.48 -19.18 -10.60
N LYS A 144 21.83 -19.06 -9.43
CA LYS A 144 21.00 -17.93 -9.00
C LYS A 144 19.88 -17.58 -9.98
N LYS A 145 19.42 -18.54 -10.77
CA LYS A 145 18.35 -18.34 -11.74
C LYS A 145 16.99 -18.70 -11.16
N VAL A 146 16.08 -17.74 -11.16
CA VAL A 146 14.71 -17.85 -10.64
C VAL A 146 13.72 -17.65 -11.78
N TYR A 147 12.73 -18.53 -11.88
CA TYR A 147 11.63 -18.40 -12.82
C TYR A 147 10.46 -17.66 -12.19
N VAL A 148 9.93 -16.65 -12.88
CA VAL A 148 8.76 -15.89 -12.41
C VAL A 148 7.50 -16.45 -13.06
N LEU A 149 6.51 -16.78 -12.26
CA LEU A 149 5.17 -17.21 -12.68
C LEU A 149 4.18 -16.07 -12.50
N ASN A 150 3.21 -15.99 -13.41
CA ASN A 150 2.18 -14.95 -13.44
C ASN A 150 2.74 -13.52 -13.55
N ASP A 151 3.86 -13.32 -14.24
CA ASP A 151 4.38 -11.97 -14.52
C ASP A 151 3.38 -11.19 -15.37
N THR A 152 2.59 -10.34 -14.72
CA THR A 152 1.49 -9.62 -15.39
C THR A 152 2.00 -8.62 -16.41
N THR A 153 3.25 -8.17 -16.29
CA THR A 153 3.92 -7.31 -17.29
C THR A 153 4.19 -8.04 -18.61
N LYS A 154 4.09 -9.37 -18.62
CA LYS A 154 4.18 -10.22 -19.83
C LYS A 154 2.81 -10.66 -20.35
N GLY A 155 1.72 -10.19 -19.74
CA GLY A 155 0.35 -10.51 -20.13
C GLY A 155 -0.19 -11.82 -19.55
N GLU A 156 0.51 -12.42 -18.57
CA GLU A 156 -0.02 -13.55 -17.79
C GLU A 156 -1.05 -13.02 -16.77
N ASN A 157 -2.14 -13.76 -16.55
CA ASN A 157 -3.16 -13.39 -15.57
C ASN A 157 -3.85 -14.65 -15.02
N TYR A 158 -3.35 -15.15 -13.90
CA TYR A 158 -3.79 -16.40 -13.30
C TYR A 158 -4.99 -16.18 -12.39
N THR A 159 -5.91 -17.15 -12.45
CA THR A 159 -6.96 -17.30 -11.43
C THR A 159 -6.33 -17.66 -10.09
N SER A 160 -7.07 -17.49 -8.98
CA SER A 160 -6.61 -17.96 -7.67
C SER A 160 -6.36 -19.49 -7.64
N ASP A 161 -7.10 -20.24 -8.46
CA ASP A 161 -6.98 -21.69 -8.62
C ASP A 161 -5.65 -22.05 -9.31
N SER A 162 -5.29 -21.33 -10.38
CA SER A 162 -4.01 -21.45 -11.08
C SER A 162 -2.83 -20.96 -10.23
N LEU A 163 -2.99 -19.89 -9.44
CA LEU A 163 -1.98 -19.41 -8.50
C LEU A 163 -1.70 -20.40 -7.37
N PHE A 164 -2.71 -21.13 -6.89
CA PHE A 164 -2.48 -22.21 -5.94
C PHE A 164 -1.60 -23.31 -6.55
N THR A 165 -1.84 -23.69 -7.80
CA THR A 165 -0.97 -24.64 -8.51
C THR A 165 0.46 -24.11 -8.66
N ALA A 166 0.62 -22.84 -9.02
CA ALA A 166 1.91 -22.18 -9.15
C ALA A 166 2.69 -22.17 -7.82
N GLN A 167 2.04 -21.84 -6.71
CA GLN A 167 2.65 -21.88 -5.38
C GLN A 167 2.99 -23.31 -4.95
N ALA A 168 2.20 -24.31 -5.32
CA ALA A 168 2.55 -25.71 -5.07
C ALA A 168 3.82 -26.12 -5.82
N ILE A 169 3.99 -25.71 -7.09
CA ILE A 169 5.23 -25.93 -7.85
C ILE A 169 6.41 -25.25 -7.14
N GLN A 170 6.24 -23.99 -6.76
CA GLN A 170 7.26 -23.24 -6.02
C GLN A 170 7.70 -23.97 -4.75
N GLY A 171 6.74 -24.32 -3.88
CA GLY A 171 7.01 -25.02 -2.63
C GLY A 171 7.67 -26.38 -2.81
N LEU A 172 7.25 -27.17 -3.80
CA LEU A 172 7.83 -28.49 -4.08
C LEU A 172 9.29 -28.41 -4.53
N PHE A 173 9.62 -27.46 -5.41
CA PHE A 173 11.01 -27.25 -5.82
C PHE A 173 11.87 -26.68 -4.69
N ALA A 174 11.33 -25.77 -3.88
CA ALA A 174 12.04 -25.10 -2.79
C ALA A 174 12.62 -26.04 -1.72
N ARG A 175 12.13 -27.29 -1.62
CA ARG A 175 12.75 -28.35 -0.80
C ARG A 175 14.20 -28.65 -1.16
N LYS A 176 14.55 -28.41 -2.42
CA LYS A 176 15.90 -28.59 -2.95
C LYS A 176 16.53 -27.26 -3.31
N GLU A 177 15.78 -26.44 -4.02
CA GLU A 177 16.18 -25.08 -4.40
C GLU A 177 14.98 -24.22 -4.79
N THR A 178 15.00 -22.95 -4.40
CA THR A 178 14.02 -21.92 -4.70
C THR A 178 14.15 -21.48 -6.15
N ARG A 179 13.60 -22.31 -7.03
CA ARG A 179 13.70 -22.17 -8.48
C ARG A 179 12.60 -21.28 -9.08
N PHE A 180 11.52 -21.07 -8.35
CA PHE A 180 10.34 -20.31 -8.81
C PHE A 180 9.99 -19.18 -7.83
N TYR A 181 9.38 -18.14 -8.37
CA TYR A 181 8.79 -17.00 -7.67
C TYR A 181 7.42 -16.72 -8.31
N VAL A 182 6.41 -16.41 -7.50
CA VAL A 182 5.04 -16.20 -7.96
C VAL A 182 4.68 -14.74 -7.78
N ASP A 183 4.34 -14.05 -8.87
CA ASP A 183 3.68 -12.77 -8.80
C ASP A 183 2.19 -13.01 -8.48
N SER A 184 1.78 -12.77 -7.24
CA SER A 184 0.34 -12.85 -6.89
C SER A 184 -0.42 -11.60 -7.27
N HIS A 185 0.28 -10.61 -7.83
CA HIS A 185 -0.19 -9.30 -8.22
C HIS A 185 -0.81 -8.52 -7.04
N TYR A 186 -0.17 -8.59 -5.87
CA TYR A 186 -0.61 -7.82 -4.70
C TYR A 186 -0.21 -6.35 -4.84
N MET A 187 -1.17 -5.52 -5.21
CA MET A 187 -0.99 -4.09 -5.45
C MET A 187 -1.25 -3.27 -4.17
N THR A 188 -0.35 -2.36 -3.84
CA THR A 188 -0.59 -1.32 -2.82
C THR A 188 0.00 0.00 -3.26
N ASN A 189 -0.85 1.04 -3.32
CA ASN A 189 -0.46 2.38 -3.79
C ASN A 189 0.31 2.33 -5.12
N GLY A 190 -0.17 1.50 -6.05
CA GLY A 190 0.47 1.33 -7.36
C GLY A 190 1.68 0.43 -7.46
N ILE A 191 2.12 -0.10 -6.34
CA ILE A 191 3.30 -0.94 -6.28
C ILE A 191 2.84 -2.39 -6.23
N ASN A 192 3.24 -3.17 -7.24
CA ASN A 192 3.21 -4.63 -7.12
C ASN A 192 4.28 -5.03 -6.09
N THR A 193 3.82 -5.38 -4.89
CA THR A 193 4.71 -5.64 -3.75
C THR A 193 5.54 -6.90 -3.93
N ASP A 194 4.99 -7.95 -4.56
CA ASP A 194 5.73 -9.16 -4.90
C ASP A 194 6.91 -8.83 -5.83
N MET A 195 6.66 -8.08 -6.90
CA MET A 195 7.70 -7.74 -7.87
C MET A 195 8.69 -6.70 -7.33
N TYR A 196 8.26 -5.80 -6.44
CA TYR A 196 9.15 -4.86 -5.74
C TYR A 196 10.25 -5.60 -4.99
N TYR A 197 9.89 -6.59 -4.17
CA TYR A 197 10.88 -7.35 -3.42
C TYR A 197 11.74 -8.22 -4.32
N LEU A 198 11.19 -8.82 -5.38
CA LEU A 198 12.00 -9.58 -6.34
C LEU A 198 13.10 -8.72 -6.96
N GLU A 199 12.77 -7.50 -7.39
CA GLU A 199 13.74 -6.57 -7.98
C GLU A 199 14.79 -6.11 -6.95
N GLN A 200 14.39 -5.85 -5.69
CA GLN A 200 15.33 -5.58 -4.61
C GLN A 200 16.32 -6.74 -4.42
N MET A 201 15.82 -7.96 -4.38
CA MET A 201 16.64 -9.15 -4.14
C MET A 201 17.53 -9.50 -5.33
N LYS A 202 17.05 -9.23 -6.55
CA LYS A 202 17.85 -9.33 -7.78
C LYS A 202 19.05 -8.40 -7.75
N GLU A 203 18.87 -7.14 -7.36
CA GLU A 203 19.97 -6.19 -7.21
C GLU A 203 20.93 -6.61 -6.09
N GLN A 204 20.41 -6.95 -4.91
CA GLN A 204 21.24 -7.22 -3.73
C GLN A 204 22.03 -8.54 -3.83
N TYR A 205 21.44 -9.58 -4.44
CA TYR A 205 22.03 -10.93 -4.44
C TYR A 205 22.47 -11.41 -5.83
N GLY A 206 22.30 -10.59 -6.87
CA GLY A 206 22.71 -10.88 -8.23
C GLY A 206 21.91 -12.02 -8.86
N LEU A 207 20.59 -12.03 -8.65
CA LEU A 207 19.71 -13.04 -9.22
C LEU A 207 19.54 -12.81 -10.72
N THR A 208 19.29 -13.88 -11.47
CA THR A 208 18.78 -13.78 -12.84
C THR A 208 17.34 -14.26 -12.87
N VAL A 209 16.45 -13.48 -13.48
CA VAL A 209 15.02 -13.77 -13.53
C VAL A 209 14.57 -14.04 -14.96
N GLU A 210 13.70 -15.03 -15.14
CA GLU A 210 13.06 -15.36 -16.42
C GLU A 210 11.58 -15.63 -16.18
N SER A 211 10.71 -14.85 -16.81
CA SER A 211 9.26 -15.09 -16.78
C SER A 211 8.92 -16.28 -17.66
N ILE A 212 8.13 -17.22 -17.14
CA ILE A 212 7.65 -18.40 -17.85
C ILE A 212 6.16 -18.62 -17.58
N SER A 213 5.51 -19.33 -18.48
CA SER A 213 4.11 -19.73 -18.33
C SER A 213 3.93 -20.90 -17.35
N LEU A 214 2.69 -21.08 -16.88
CA LEU A 214 2.31 -22.21 -16.04
C LEU A 214 2.51 -23.56 -16.75
N GLU A 215 2.27 -23.62 -18.07
CA GLU A 215 2.53 -24.82 -18.88
C GLU A 215 4.01 -25.22 -18.85
N GLU A 216 4.92 -24.26 -19.00
CA GLU A 216 6.36 -24.51 -18.92
C GLU A 216 6.80 -24.93 -17.52
N ALA A 217 6.17 -24.36 -16.48
CA ALA A 217 6.41 -24.77 -15.10
C ALA A 217 5.96 -26.21 -14.83
N VAL A 218 4.77 -26.59 -15.32
CA VAL A 218 4.26 -27.97 -15.26
C VAL A 218 5.17 -28.93 -16.01
N ALA A 219 5.66 -28.54 -17.19
CA ALA A 219 6.62 -29.35 -17.95
C ALA A 219 7.93 -29.57 -17.17
N LYS A 220 8.44 -28.55 -16.46
CA LYS A 220 9.61 -28.68 -15.57
C LYS A 220 9.33 -29.61 -14.39
N TYR A 221 8.14 -29.51 -13.77
CA TYR A 221 7.70 -30.44 -12.72
C TYR A 221 7.68 -31.90 -13.22
N ILE A 222 7.06 -32.16 -14.37
CA ILE A 222 7.01 -33.49 -15.00
C ILE A 222 8.43 -34.02 -15.26
N ALA A 223 9.32 -33.18 -15.80
CA ALA A 223 10.69 -33.56 -16.12
C ALA A 223 11.53 -33.86 -14.88
N ALA A 224 11.29 -33.17 -13.76
CA ALA A 224 12.01 -33.36 -12.49
C ALA A 224 11.51 -34.58 -11.69
N TYR A 225 10.25 -34.96 -11.87
CA TYR A 225 9.52 -35.87 -10.99
C TYR A 225 10.26 -37.16 -10.66
N ASN A 226 10.66 -37.94 -11.68
CA ASN A 226 11.31 -39.23 -11.45
C ASN A 226 12.63 -39.12 -10.68
N ASN A 227 13.40 -38.05 -10.93
CA ASN A 227 14.68 -37.84 -10.26
C ASN A 227 14.49 -37.44 -8.80
N PHE A 228 13.51 -36.58 -8.52
CA PHE A 228 13.26 -36.05 -7.17
C PHE A 228 12.52 -37.08 -6.29
N VAL A 229 11.74 -37.98 -6.90
CA VAL A 229 11.23 -39.16 -6.19
C VAL A 229 12.37 -40.15 -5.88
N ALA A 230 13.26 -40.39 -6.84
CA ALA A 230 14.36 -41.33 -6.66
C ALA A 230 15.39 -40.90 -5.59
N ASP A 231 15.62 -39.58 -5.41
CA ASP A 231 16.52 -39.06 -4.37
C ASP A 231 15.82 -38.77 -3.03
N GLY A 232 14.49 -38.98 -2.96
CA GLY A 232 13.69 -38.82 -1.75
C GLY A 232 13.25 -37.39 -1.44
N THR A 233 13.52 -36.42 -2.33
CA THR A 233 13.01 -35.03 -2.20
C THR A 233 11.48 -35.00 -2.29
N TRP A 234 10.91 -35.80 -3.20
CA TRP A 234 9.48 -35.87 -3.48
C TRP A 234 8.90 -37.27 -3.20
N GLY A 235 7.58 -37.30 -3.03
CA GLY A 235 6.82 -38.52 -2.76
C GLY A 235 6.67 -38.83 -1.27
N THR A 236 5.94 -39.91 -1.02
CA THR A 236 5.58 -40.38 0.33
C THR A 236 5.81 -41.89 0.44
N LYS A 237 6.02 -42.35 1.67
CA LYS A 237 6.06 -43.78 2.02
C LYS A 237 4.68 -44.36 2.34
N ILE A 238 3.65 -43.52 2.45
CA ILE A 238 2.29 -43.97 2.75
C ILE A 238 1.74 -44.73 1.53
N PRO A 239 1.29 -45.98 1.67
CA PRO A 239 0.64 -46.70 0.59
C PRO A 239 -0.62 -45.95 0.11
N VAL A 240 -0.81 -45.86 -1.21
CA VAL A 240 -1.93 -45.09 -1.80
C VAL A 240 -3.29 -45.61 -1.33
N GLU A 241 -3.39 -46.92 -1.08
CA GLU A 241 -4.55 -47.62 -0.55
C GLU A 241 -4.96 -47.19 0.87
N ASN A 242 -4.08 -46.53 1.62
CA ASN A 242 -4.40 -46.00 2.96
C ASN A 242 -5.28 -44.74 2.88
N PHE A 243 -5.33 -44.06 1.74
CA PHE A 243 -6.13 -42.86 1.54
C PHE A 243 -7.59 -43.20 1.21
N VAL A 244 -8.26 -43.84 2.17
CA VAL A 244 -9.67 -44.25 2.10
C VAL A 244 -10.45 -43.69 3.27
N GLN A 245 -11.70 -43.31 3.01
CA GLN A 245 -12.64 -42.89 4.06
C GLN A 245 -13.98 -43.59 3.84
N LYS A 246 -14.34 -44.48 4.78
CA LYS A 246 -15.47 -45.40 4.62
C LYS A 246 -15.31 -46.21 3.33
N ASN A 247 -16.25 -46.10 2.39
CA ASN A 247 -16.21 -46.78 1.09
C ASN A 247 -15.67 -45.89 -0.04
N TYR A 248 -15.23 -44.66 0.26
CA TYR A 248 -14.70 -43.72 -0.72
C TYR A 248 -13.18 -43.78 -0.74
N LYS A 249 -12.62 -43.90 -1.94
CA LYS A 249 -11.19 -43.85 -2.20
C LYS A 249 -10.83 -42.43 -2.62
N ALA A 250 -9.89 -41.80 -1.93
CA ALA A 250 -9.37 -40.52 -2.38
C ALA A 250 -8.45 -40.69 -3.58
N TYR A 251 -7.80 -41.85 -3.70
CA TYR A 251 -6.95 -42.19 -4.84
C TYR A 251 -7.74 -42.75 -6.03
N VAL A 252 -7.18 -42.62 -7.23
CA VAL A 252 -7.71 -43.23 -8.45
C VAL A 252 -7.16 -44.66 -8.61
N GLU A 253 -8.04 -45.65 -8.82
CA GLU A 253 -7.61 -47.05 -8.99
C GLU A 253 -6.64 -47.21 -10.17
N GLY A 254 -5.59 -48.02 -9.96
CA GLY A 254 -4.53 -48.24 -10.94
C GLY A 254 -3.51 -47.11 -11.06
N GLN A 255 -3.65 -46.04 -10.28
CA GLN A 255 -2.65 -44.98 -10.15
C GLN A 255 -1.81 -45.17 -8.88
N ASP A 256 -0.54 -44.78 -8.96
CA ASP A 256 0.43 -44.79 -7.87
C ASP A 256 1.34 -43.54 -7.93
N TYR A 257 2.42 -43.55 -7.14
CA TYR A 257 3.42 -42.47 -7.09
C TYR A 257 4.48 -42.54 -8.22
N SER A 258 4.42 -43.52 -9.13
CA SER A 258 5.48 -43.76 -10.12
C SER A 258 5.51 -42.75 -11.28
N THR A 259 4.43 -41.98 -11.46
CA THR A 259 4.33 -40.94 -12.48
C THR A 259 3.80 -39.64 -11.88
N PRO A 260 4.18 -38.47 -12.44
CA PRO A 260 3.64 -37.19 -11.99
C PRO A 260 2.14 -37.13 -12.19
N GLY A 261 1.47 -36.34 -11.36
CA GLY A 261 0.04 -36.13 -11.47
C GLY A 261 -0.50 -35.07 -10.53
N TYR A 262 -1.83 -35.05 -10.40
CA TYR A 262 -2.56 -34.03 -9.66
C TYR A 262 -3.59 -34.59 -8.67
N ILE A 263 -3.94 -33.74 -7.70
CA ILE A 263 -5.01 -33.90 -6.71
C ILE A 263 -6.16 -32.97 -7.11
N LEU A 264 -7.31 -33.54 -7.47
CA LEU A 264 -8.50 -32.78 -7.80
C LEU A 264 -9.20 -32.29 -6.52
N TYR A 265 -9.46 -30.99 -6.42
CA TYR A 265 -10.17 -30.36 -5.30
C TYR A 265 -11.30 -29.44 -5.77
N ARG A 266 -12.15 -29.01 -4.83
CA ARG A 266 -13.24 -28.05 -5.07
C ARG A 266 -13.02 -26.75 -4.29
N LYS A 267 -12.95 -25.62 -5.00
CA LYS A 267 -12.83 -24.30 -4.37
C LYS A 267 -13.99 -23.97 -3.44
N GLY A 268 -13.76 -23.08 -2.49
CA GLY A 268 -14.76 -22.70 -1.48
C GLY A 268 -15.04 -23.76 -0.42
N THR A 269 -14.31 -24.88 -0.41
CA THR A 269 -14.46 -25.97 0.57
C THR A 269 -13.14 -26.31 1.24
N ILE A 270 -13.18 -27.04 2.36
CA ILE A 270 -11.97 -27.52 3.06
C ILE A 270 -11.04 -28.38 2.18
N SER A 271 -11.52 -28.88 1.04
CA SER A 271 -10.69 -29.67 0.11
C SER A 271 -9.49 -28.89 -0.43
N VAL A 272 -9.52 -27.55 -0.42
CA VAL A 272 -8.36 -26.69 -0.74
C VAL A 272 -7.19 -26.95 0.22
N ASN A 273 -7.45 -26.93 1.53
CA ASN A 273 -6.42 -27.16 2.55
C ASN A 273 -5.99 -28.64 2.61
N LEU A 274 -6.94 -29.56 2.36
CA LEU A 274 -6.59 -30.97 2.20
C LEU A 274 -5.67 -31.18 0.99
N ALA A 275 -5.93 -30.51 -0.13
CA ALA A 275 -5.08 -30.56 -1.33
C ALA A 275 -3.69 -29.98 -1.05
N ALA A 276 -3.58 -28.89 -0.31
CA ALA A 276 -2.29 -28.30 0.06
C ALA A 276 -1.46 -29.27 0.93
N THR A 277 -2.09 -29.87 1.94
CA THR A 277 -1.44 -30.88 2.79
C THR A 277 -1.01 -32.11 1.98
N LEU A 278 -1.90 -32.62 1.12
CA LEU A 278 -1.60 -33.76 0.25
C LEU A 278 -0.53 -33.43 -0.79
N ALA A 279 -0.49 -32.21 -1.33
CA ALA A 279 0.57 -31.77 -2.24
C ALA A 279 1.92 -31.78 -1.53
N GLY A 280 1.97 -31.32 -0.27
CA GLY A 280 3.13 -31.45 0.60
C GLY A 280 3.59 -32.92 0.74
N ILE A 281 2.68 -33.82 1.07
CA ILE A 281 3.08 -35.21 1.38
C ILE A 281 3.38 -36.01 0.10
N THR A 282 2.50 -35.95 -0.90
CA THR A 282 2.56 -36.80 -2.09
C THR A 282 3.38 -36.21 -3.24
N SER A 283 3.65 -34.90 -3.19
CA SER A 283 4.25 -34.14 -4.29
C SER A 283 3.41 -34.05 -5.57
N PHE A 284 2.11 -34.38 -5.51
CA PHE A 284 1.18 -34.11 -6.61
C PHE A 284 0.68 -32.67 -6.58
N LEU A 285 0.40 -32.11 -7.77
CA LEU A 285 -0.07 -30.73 -7.88
C LEU A 285 -1.57 -30.62 -7.52
N PRO A 286 -2.00 -29.63 -6.73
CA PRO A 286 -3.41 -29.38 -6.51
C PRO A 286 -4.03 -28.76 -7.78
N VAL A 287 -5.17 -29.27 -8.23
CA VAL A 287 -5.89 -28.77 -9.42
C VAL A 287 -7.37 -28.63 -9.10
N GLU A 288 -7.95 -27.48 -9.43
CA GLU A 288 -9.36 -27.21 -9.18
C GLU A 288 -10.25 -27.93 -10.21
N GLU A 289 -11.45 -28.38 -9.80
CA GLU A 289 -12.31 -29.23 -10.63
C GLU A 289 -12.69 -28.63 -12.00
N SER A 290 -12.78 -27.30 -12.12
CA SER A 290 -13.07 -26.61 -13.39
C SER A 290 -11.83 -26.44 -14.29
N GLU A 291 -10.62 -26.58 -13.76
CA GLU A 291 -9.36 -26.49 -14.50
C GLU A 291 -8.81 -27.89 -14.89
N GLU A 292 -9.51 -28.98 -14.55
CA GLU A 292 -9.02 -30.35 -14.72
C GLU A 292 -8.56 -30.66 -16.15
N ASP A 293 -9.35 -30.27 -17.15
CA ASP A 293 -9.06 -30.57 -18.55
C ASP A 293 -7.85 -29.77 -19.08
N ILE A 294 -7.55 -28.61 -18.50
CA ILE A 294 -6.38 -27.81 -18.82
C ILE A 294 -5.12 -28.58 -18.40
N PHE A 295 -5.07 -29.06 -17.16
CA PHE A 295 -3.91 -29.79 -16.63
C PHE A 295 -3.73 -31.19 -17.22
N LYS A 296 -4.83 -31.85 -17.63
CA LYS A 296 -4.74 -33.08 -18.44
C LYS A 296 -4.07 -32.80 -19.79
N ALA A 297 -4.41 -31.69 -20.44
CA ALA A 297 -3.79 -31.31 -21.71
C ALA A 297 -2.28 -31.00 -21.55
N MET A 298 -1.86 -30.52 -20.38
CA MET A 298 -0.44 -30.34 -20.00
C MET A 298 0.29 -31.65 -19.65
N GLY A 299 -0.38 -32.81 -19.75
CA GLY A 299 0.23 -34.12 -19.56
C GLY A 299 0.19 -34.68 -18.14
N LEU A 300 -0.55 -34.05 -17.22
CA LEU A 300 -0.75 -34.59 -15.87
C LEU A 300 -1.86 -35.63 -15.82
N VAL A 301 -1.72 -36.59 -14.92
CA VAL A 301 -2.69 -37.66 -14.69
C VAL A 301 -3.38 -37.45 -13.32
N LYS A 302 -4.69 -37.66 -13.25
CA LYS A 302 -5.40 -37.61 -11.96
C LYS A 302 -4.91 -38.73 -11.06
N LYS A 303 -4.42 -38.36 -9.87
CA LYS A 303 -3.96 -39.32 -8.85
C LYS A 303 -4.93 -39.40 -7.69
N PHE A 304 -5.45 -38.24 -7.29
CA PHE A 304 -6.39 -38.11 -6.19
C PHE A 304 -7.61 -37.29 -6.62
N ASP A 305 -8.76 -37.61 -6.05
CA ASP A 305 -10.01 -36.86 -6.14
C ASP A 305 -10.60 -36.71 -4.73
N ILE A 306 -10.49 -35.50 -4.20
CA ILE A 306 -10.96 -35.15 -2.86
C ILE A 306 -12.12 -34.15 -2.89
N THR A 307 -12.81 -34.04 -4.03
CA THR A 307 -13.99 -33.17 -4.20
C THR A 307 -15.20 -33.62 -3.37
N ASN A 308 -15.17 -34.85 -2.86
CA ASN A 308 -16.25 -35.42 -2.05
C ASN A 308 -16.14 -34.99 -0.58
N VAL A 309 -17.24 -34.47 -0.04
CA VAL A 309 -17.37 -33.95 1.35
C VAL A 309 -17.07 -34.97 2.46
N VAL A 310 -16.99 -36.27 2.13
CA VAL A 310 -16.57 -37.29 3.10
C VAL A 310 -15.11 -37.14 3.54
N PHE A 311 -14.26 -36.53 2.70
CA PHE A 311 -12.87 -36.24 3.02
C PHE A 311 -12.82 -34.97 3.89
N THR A 312 -12.24 -35.10 5.07
CA THR A 312 -12.23 -34.08 6.11
C THR A 312 -10.86 -33.97 6.73
N TYR A 313 -10.58 -32.91 7.51
CA TYR A 313 -9.34 -32.82 8.29
C TYR A 313 -9.15 -34.02 9.22
N ARG A 314 -10.23 -34.52 9.83
CA ARG A 314 -10.20 -35.72 10.68
C ARG A 314 -9.74 -36.96 9.92
N TRP A 315 -10.18 -37.09 8.67
CA TRP A 315 -9.78 -38.21 7.83
C TRP A 315 -8.29 -38.12 7.51
N LEU A 316 -7.83 -37.00 6.95
CA LEU A 316 -6.45 -36.88 6.50
C LEU A 316 -5.47 -37.03 7.67
N PHE A 317 -5.74 -36.37 8.80
CA PHE A 317 -4.93 -36.49 10.02
C PHE A 317 -5.00 -37.88 10.66
N GLY A 318 -5.96 -38.72 10.26
CA GLY A 318 -6.11 -40.10 10.72
C GLY A 318 -5.61 -41.16 9.73
N VAL A 319 -5.02 -40.76 8.60
CA VAL A 319 -4.42 -41.71 7.65
C VAL A 319 -3.20 -42.37 8.31
N ASP A 320 -3.10 -43.69 8.21
CA ASP A 320 -1.98 -44.44 8.78
C ASP A 320 -0.65 -44.02 8.11
N GLY A 321 0.34 -43.66 8.92
CA GLY A 321 1.62 -43.09 8.49
C GLY A 321 1.65 -41.58 8.27
N ILE A 322 0.52 -40.85 8.40
CA ILE A 322 0.48 -39.40 8.16
C ILE A 322 1.40 -38.60 9.11
N GLY A 323 1.47 -39.03 10.38
CA GLY A 323 2.28 -38.36 11.39
C GLY A 323 3.80 -38.47 11.15
N ASP A 324 4.24 -39.46 10.37
CA ASP A 324 5.65 -39.63 10.00
C ASP A 324 6.08 -38.73 8.82
N GLU A 325 5.10 -38.19 8.08
CA GLU A 325 5.32 -37.34 6.91
C GLU A 325 5.11 -35.85 7.21
N LEU A 326 4.20 -35.53 8.13
CA LEU A 326 3.95 -34.16 8.54
C LEU A 326 5.09 -33.63 9.41
N ASN A 327 5.49 -32.37 9.18
CA ASN A 327 6.47 -31.71 10.02
C ASN A 327 5.79 -31.10 11.26
N PRO A 328 6.16 -31.50 12.49
CA PRO A 328 5.59 -30.95 13.72
C PRO A 328 6.11 -29.55 14.08
N ASP A 329 7.06 -28.99 13.34
CA ASP A 329 7.65 -27.66 13.59
C ASP A 329 6.81 -26.50 13.01
N GLY A 330 5.63 -26.78 12.46
CA GLY A 330 4.73 -25.73 12.00
C GLY A 330 3.35 -26.22 11.59
N LEU A 331 2.42 -25.27 11.52
CA LEU A 331 1.06 -25.48 11.06
C LEU A 331 0.63 -24.31 10.18
N VAL A 332 -0.15 -24.57 9.14
CA VAL A 332 -0.82 -23.51 8.36
C VAL A 332 -2.29 -23.47 8.77
N HIS A 333 -2.67 -22.47 9.57
CA HIS A 333 -4.05 -22.19 9.92
C HIS A 333 -4.62 -21.12 8.96
N GLN A 334 -5.20 -21.55 7.83
CA GLN A 334 -5.54 -20.67 6.72
C GLN A 334 -7.00 -20.87 6.29
N ASN A 335 -7.75 -19.77 6.17
CA ASN A 335 -9.07 -19.81 5.55
C ASN A 335 -8.95 -20.35 4.13
N TYR A 336 -9.72 -21.40 3.80
CA TYR A 336 -9.63 -22.08 2.51
C TYR A 336 -10.32 -21.33 1.36
N LYS A 337 -11.01 -20.22 1.66
CA LYS A 337 -11.68 -19.35 0.69
C LYS A 337 -11.28 -17.88 0.87
N GLU A 338 -11.19 -17.15 -0.23
CA GLU A 338 -11.17 -15.68 -0.20
C GLU A 338 -12.59 -15.13 -0.01
N SER A 339 -12.73 -13.82 0.21
CA SER A 339 -14.02 -13.14 0.44
C SER A 339 -15.02 -13.34 -0.71
N ASN A 340 -14.52 -13.43 -1.95
CA ASN A 340 -15.31 -13.70 -3.15
C ASN A 340 -15.66 -15.19 -3.37
N GLY A 341 -15.27 -16.08 -2.44
CA GLY A 341 -15.50 -17.52 -2.52
C GLY A 341 -14.51 -18.29 -3.40
N SER A 342 -13.52 -17.62 -4.01
CA SER A 342 -12.42 -18.28 -4.73
C SER A 342 -11.48 -19.01 -3.78
N THR A 343 -10.60 -19.86 -4.34
CA THR A 343 -9.53 -20.52 -3.59
C THR A 343 -8.64 -19.50 -2.89
N ASN A 344 -8.39 -19.69 -1.60
CA ASN A 344 -7.35 -18.90 -0.94
C ASN A 344 -5.98 -19.45 -1.32
N LYS A 345 -5.26 -18.67 -2.13
CA LYS A 345 -3.98 -19.03 -2.75
C LYS A 345 -2.76 -18.78 -1.87
N PHE A 346 -2.84 -17.95 -0.84
CA PHE A 346 -1.69 -17.48 -0.06
C PHE A 346 -1.06 -18.58 0.82
N ILE A 347 0.17 -18.35 1.30
CA ILE A 347 1.00 -19.19 2.20
C ILE A 347 1.29 -20.62 1.70
N LYS A 348 0.76 -21.05 0.54
CA LYS A 348 0.78 -22.45 0.12
C LYS A 348 2.18 -22.94 -0.19
N ASP A 349 3.03 -22.10 -0.79
CA ASP A 349 4.39 -22.45 -1.14
C ASP A 349 5.20 -22.92 0.08
N TYR A 350 5.16 -22.16 1.17
CA TYR A 350 5.93 -22.47 2.38
C TYR A 350 5.37 -23.66 3.15
N GLY A 351 4.04 -23.75 3.26
CA GLY A 351 3.38 -24.90 3.89
C GLY A 351 3.65 -26.21 3.14
N ILE A 352 3.59 -26.18 1.80
CA ILE A 352 3.87 -27.34 0.95
C ILE A 352 5.35 -27.70 1.01
N CYS A 353 6.26 -26.73 0.93
CA CYS A 353 7.71 -26.95 1.05
C CYS A 353 8.03 -27.76 2.30
N ASN A 354 7.49 -27.33 3.44
CA ASN A 354 7.81 -27.87 4.76
C ASN A 354 6.93 -29.05 5.23
N LYS A 355 5.99 -29.53 4.39
CA LYS A 355 5.03 -30.58 4.75
C LYS A 355 4.21 -30.24 6.01
N PHE A 356 3.78 -28.99 6.15
CA PHE A 356 2.90 -28.57 7.24
C PHE A 356 1.44 -28.98 6.99
N PHE A 357 0.73 -29.31 8.07
CA PHE A 357 -0.70 -29.57 8.01
C PHE A 357 -1.45 -28.25 7.80
N HIS A 358 -2.37 -28.22 6.82
CA HIS A 358 -3.21 -27.05 6.56
C HIS A 358 -4.61 -27.28 7.12
N VAL A 359 -5.09 -26.33 7.92
CA VAL A 359 -6.39 -26.44 8.60
C VAL A 359 -7.04 -25.08 8.80
N TYR A 360 -8.33 -25.05 9.07
CA TYR A 360 -9.05 -23.85 9.51
C TYR A 360 -10.21 -24.24 10.41
N TYR A 361 -10.55 -23.38 11.38
CA TYR A 361 -11.48 -23.71 12.46
C TYR A 361 -12.81 -22.95 12.43
N ASP A 362 -13.28 -22.58 11.24
CA ASP A 362 -14.62 -22.02 11.07
C ASP A 362 -15.73 -23.06 11.35
N PRO A 363 -16.99 -22.63 11.54
CA PRO A 363 -18.11 -23.53 11.83
C PRO A 363 -18.34 -24.59 10.74
N ASP A 364 -17.98 -24.29 9.49
CA ASP A 364 -18.18 -25.17 8.34
C ASP A 364 -17.09 -26.25 8.21
N SER A 365 -15.92 -26.05 8.81
CA SER A 365 -14.78 -26.98 8.77
C SER A 365 -15.05 -28.37 9.37
N GLY A 366 -16.05 -28.47 10.25
CA GLY A 366 -16.38 -29.70 10.97
C GLY A 366 -15.29 -30.16 11.95
N VAL A 367 -14.34 -29.29 12.32
CA VAL A 367 -13.27 -29.62 13.27
C VAL A 367 -13.82 -29.62 14.70
N SER A 368 -13.83 -30.79 15.34
CA SER A 368 -14.23 -30.91 16.74
C SER A 368 -13.13 -30.42 17.69
N ALA A 369 -13.51 -30.02 18.91
CA ALA A 369 -12.54 -29.66 19.95
C ALA A 369 -11.51 -30.78 20.23
N ALA A 370 -11.93 -32.05 20.17
CA ALA A 370 -11.00 -33.18 20.31
C ALA A 370 -9.98 -33.27 19.17
N LEU A 371 -10.42 -33.00 17.92
CA LEU A 371 -9.50 -32.96 16.78
C LEU A 371 -8.53 -31.79 16.88
N LYS A 372 -8.99 -30.59 17.29
CA LYS A 372 -8.09 -29.45 17.55
C LYS A 372 -6.98 -29.84 18.52
N LYS A 373 -7.33 -30.42 19.67
CA LYS A 373 -6.35 -30.88 20.68
C LYS A 373 -5.37 -31.93 20.13
N ASN A 374 -5.83 -32.86 19.31
CA ASN A 374 -4.96 -33.87 18.70
C ASN A 374 -3.97 -33.26 17.69
N ILE A 375 -4.41 -32.31 16.86
CA ILE A 375 -3.54 -31.62 15.91
C ILE A 375 -2.48 -30.81 16.66
N HIS A 376 -2.90 -30.00 17.64
CA HIS A 376 -1.98 -29.14 18.38
C HIS A 376 -1.08 -29.90 19.35
N GLY A 377 -1.51 -31.07 19.86
CA GLY A 377 -0.65 -31.96 20.65
C GLY A 377 0.35 -32.78 19.83
N PHE A 378 0.23 -32.80 18.49
CA PHE A 378 1.22 -33.41 17.60
C PHE A 378 2.40 -32.46 17.31
N LEU A 379 2.14 -31.16 17.29
CA LEU A 379 3.17 -30.16 17.02
C LEU A 379 4.16 -30.05 18.19
N ASN A 380 5.37 -29.62 17.88
CA ASN A 380 6.36 -29.32 18.91
C ASN A 380 5.96 -28.05 19.69
N PRO A 381 6.31 -27.95 20.99
CA PRO A 381 6.20 -26.69 21.72
C PRO A 381 7.10 -25.61 21.11
N ASN A 382 6.74 -24.34 21.33
CA ASN A 382 7.41 -23.17 20.79
C ASN A 382 7.55 -23.21 19.27
N THR A 383 6.47 -23.54 18.57
CA THR A 383 6.44 -23.59 17.11
C THR A 383 5.47 -22.56 16.51
N PRO A 384 5.78 -22.00 15.33
CA PRO A 384 4.92 -21.03 14.66
C PRO A 384 3.67 -21.69 14.04
N ILE A 385 2.56 -20.97 14.15
CA ILE A 385 1.33 -21.17 13.39
C ILE A 385 1.27 -20.05 12.34
N PHE A 386 1.30 -20.44 11.07
CA PHE A 386 1.19 -19.54 9.91
C PHE A 386 -0.28 -19.35 9.50
N GLY A 387 -0.58 -18.29 8.77
CA GLY A 387 -1.95 -17.91 8.40
C GLY A 387 -2.60 -17.02 9.45
N TYR A 388 -3.91 -17.13 9.68
CA TYR A 388 -4.64 -16.29 10.66
C TYR A 388 -5.80 -17.04 11.31
N THR A 389 -6.30 -16.52 12.43
CA THR A 389 -7.35 -17.15 13.24
C THR A 389 -8.75 -16.99 12.66
N TYR A 390 -9.68 -17.88 13.04
CA TYR A 390 -11.11 -17.64 12.81
C TYR A 390 -11.71 -16.76 13.92
N SER A 391 -11.41 -17.10 15.18
CA SER A 391 -11.76 -16.30 16.35
C SER A 391 -10.51 -15.97 17.12
N GLU A 392 -9.98 -14.77 16.90
CA GLU A 392 -8.67 -14.33 17.39
C GLU A 392 -8.45 -14.62 18.88
N ASP A 393 -9.28 -14.04 19.75
CA ASP A 393 -9.15 -14.23 21.20
C ASP A 393 -9.12 -15.70 21.62
N SER A 394 -10.00 -16.53 21.04
CA SER A 394 -10.16 -17.92 21.46
C SER A 394 -9.10 -18.85 20.85
N ASP A 395 -8.73 -18.65 19.58
CA ASP A 395 -7.74 -19.46 18.89
C ASP A 395 -6.32 -19.10 19.38
N VAL A 396 -5.97 -17.81 19.56
CA VAL A 396 -4.67 -17.39 20.14
C VAL A 396 -4.50 -17.94 21.56
N ALA A 397 -5.54 -17.83 22.40
CA ALA A 397 -5.54 -18.41 23.73
C ALA A 397 -5.28 -19.93 23.68
N PHE A 398 -6.00 -20.63 22.81
CA PHE A 398 -5.85 -22.07 22.63
C PHE A 398 -4.46 -22.47 22.12
N PHE A 399 -3.88 -21.78 21.13
CA PHE A 399 -2.53 -22.08 20.66
C PHE A 399 -1.49 -21.84 21.75
N SER A 400 -1.69 -20.79 22.56
CA SER A 400 -0.83 -20.48 23.70
C SER A 400 -0.86 -21.59 24.77
N GLU A 401 -2.02 -22.24 24.98
CA GLU A 401 -2.14 -23.42 25.87
C GLU A 401 -1.28 -24.63 25.41
N TYR A 402 -0.88 -24.67 24.14
CA TYR A 402 0.00 -25.69 23.59
C TYR A 402 1.43 -25.19 23.39
N GLY A 403 1.75 -23.99 23.90
CA GLY A 403 3.06 -23.37 23.75
C GLY A 403 3.35 -22.94 22.31
N GLN A 404 2.34 -22.62 21.50
CA GLN A 404 2.49 -22.25 20.10
C GLN A 404 2.09 -20.79 19.90
N PHE A 405 2.64 -20.15 18.88
CA PHE A 405 2.45 -18.72 18.62
C PHE A 405 2.10 -18.47 17.16
N ILE A 406 1.35 -17.42 16.89
CA ILE A 406 0.95 -17.06 15.53
C ILE A 406 1.97 -16.12 14.91
N VAL A 407 2.23 -16.30 13.62
CA VAL A 407 2.82 -15.27 12.77
C VAL A 407 1.81 -15.02 11.64
N PRO A 408 1.06 -13.91 11.66
CA PRO A 408 0.04 -13.65 10.65
C PRO A 408 0.63 -13.56 9.25
N THR A 409 0.31 -14.53 8.39
CA THR A 409 0.84 -14.65 7.01
C THR A 409 -0.24 -15.03 5.99
N ASP A 410 -1.49 -14.74 6.31
CA ASP A 410 -2.68 -15.20 5.58
C ASP A 410 -2.90 -14.56 4.21
N TYR A 411 -2.21 -13.45 3.90
CA TYR A 411 -2.08 -12.91 2.54
C TYR A 411 -0.62 -12.77 2.09
N THR A 412 0.27 -13.61 2.62
CA THR A 412 1.69 -13.61 2.27
C THR A 412 1.97 -14.58 1.12
N CYS A 413 2.82 -14.17 0.18
CA CYS A 413 3.35 -15.00 -0.91
C CYS A 413 4.88 -15.10 -0.84
N ASN A 414 5.43 -16.14 -1.46
CA ASN A 414 6.88 -16.29 -1.70
C ASN A 414 7.73 -16.50 -0.43
N LEU A 415 7.16 -16.99 0.67
CA LEU A 415 7.93 -17.24 1.90
C LEU A 415 9.02 -18.29 1.72
N SER A 416 8.79 -19.30 0.87
CA SER A 416 9.84 -20.25 0.50
C SER A 416 11.00 -19.59 -0.23
N PHE A 417 10.81 -18.44 -0.89
CA PHE A 417 11.89 -17.64 -1.44
C PHE A 417 12.55 -16.75 -0.39
N PHE A 418 11.76 -16.02 0.41
CA PHE A 418 12.30 -15.12 1.42
C PHE A 418 13.10 -15.81 2.52
N SER A 419 12.81 -17.08 2.80
CA SER A 419 13.51 -17.92 3.77
C SER A 419 14.75 -18.64 3.21
N ALA A 420 15.24 -18.29 2.02
CA ALA A 420 16.45 -18.90 1.48
C ALA A 420 17.68 -18.63 2.39
N GLU A 421 18.51 -19.65 2.61
CA GLU A 421 19.72 -19.58 3.47
C GLU A 421 20.65 -18.42 3.10
N GLU A 422 20.72 -18.07 1.82
CA GLU A 422 21.52 -16.95 1.31
C GLU A 422 21.07 -15.57 1.84
N PHE A 423 19.82 -15.48 2.30
CA PHE A 423 19.24 -14.26 2.86
C PHE A 423 19.22 -14.30 4.40
N ALA A 424 19.51 -15.44 5.01
CA ALA A 424 19.39 -15.65 6.45
C ALA A 424 20.59 -15.09 7.25
N GLY A 425 20.46 -15.09 8.58
CA GLY A 425 21.55 -14.75 9.49
C GLY A 425 21.91 -13.27 9.55
N GLN A 426 21.01 -12.40 9.07
CA GLN A 426 21.17 -10.96 9.12
C GLN A 426 20.87 -10.43 10.52
N THR A 427 21.58 -9.36 10.89
CA THR A 427 21.21 -8.50 12.01
C THR A 427 20.90 -7.13 11.47
N PHE A 428 19.75 -6.60 11.85
CA PHE A 428 19.26 -5.30 11.47
C PHE A 428 19.64 -4.28 12.51
N LYS A 429 19.66 -3.01 12.10
CA LYS A 429 19.80 -1.86 12.98
C LYS A 429 18.65 -0.92 12.69
N GLN A 430 17.89 -0.58 13.73
CA GLN A 430 16.83 0.39 13.59
C GLN A 430 17.42 1.70 13.06
N PRO A 431 16.77 2.37 12.07
CA PRO A 431 17.38 3.51 11.38
C PRO A 431 17.62 4.73 12.28
N ASN A 432 16.79 4.91 13.32
CA ASN A 432 16.80 6.10 14.16
C ASN A 432 16.98 5.76 15.64
N LYS A 433 17.60 6.69 16.36
CA LYS A 433 17.83 6.60 17.81
C LYS A 433 17.74 7.98 18.45
N ASP A 434 16.83 8.13 19.41
CA ASP A 434 16.70 9.32 20.25
C ASP A 434 16.67 8.99 21.76
N VAL A 435 16.78 7.70 22.12
CA VAL A 435 16.70 7.18 23.50
C VAL A 435 17.65 7.87 24.49
N ASP A 436 18.79 8.38 24.03
CA ASP A 436 19.80 9.02 24.88
C ASP A 436 19.47 10.49 25.22
N LYS A 437 18.41 11.08 24.64
CA LYS A 437 18.01 12.47 24.91
C LYS A 437 17.22 12.56 26.23
N PRO A 438 17.70 13.32 27.24
CA PRO A 438 17.10 13.37 28.56
C PRO A 438 15.74 14.07 28.59
N ALA A 439 14.99 13.83 29.66
CA ALA A 439 13.78 14.59 29.99
C ALA A 439 14.12 16.00 30.50
N GLN A 440 13.23 16.95 30.23
CA GLN A 440 13.33 18.34 30.66
C GLN A 440 12.21 18.62 31.67
N SER A 441 12.57 19.28 32.78
CA SER A 441 11.59 19.68 33.80
C SER A 441 10.52 20.59 33.21
N GLY A 442 9.28 20.44 33.66
CA GLY A 442 8.15 21.26 33.20
C GLY A 442 7.58 20.84 31.85
N LYS A 443 7.83 19.61 31.40
CA LYS A 443 7.24 19.03 30.18
C LYS A 443 6.39 17.80 30.46
N HIS A 444 5.51 17.50 29.52
CA HIS A 444 4.83 16.21 29.39
C HIS A 444 5.35 15.47 28.16
N TYR A 445 5.56 14.15 28.27
CA TYR A 445 6.11 13.35 27.17
C TYR A 445 5.08 12.38 26.61
N VAL A 446 4.94 12.35 25.28
CA VAL A 446 3.98 11.50 24.57
C VAL A 446 4.69 10.60 23.59
N ALA A 447 4.38 9.29 23.58
CA ALA A 447 4.77 8.39 22.50
C ALA A 447 3.53 7.84 21.79
N PHE A 448 3.54 7.89 20.45
CA PHE A 448 2.57 7.19 19.61
C PHE A 448 3.16 5.86 19.16
N VAL A 449 2.40 4.78 19.38
CA VAL A 449 2.76 3.42 18.94
C VAL A 449 1.66 2.89 18.03
N VAL A 450 1.98 2.68 16.76
CA VAL A 450 1.10 2.02 15.79
C VAL A 450 1.14 0.52 16.05
N SER A 451 -0.02 -0.07 16.36
CA SER A 451 -0.18 -1.48 16.72
C SER A 451 -0.16 -2.42 15.50
N ASP A 452 -0.48 -3.71 15.73
CA ASP A 452 -0.65 -4.76 14.70
C ASP A 452 0.62 -5.09 13.91
N GLY A 453 1.78 -4.69 14.42
CA GLY A 453 3.09 -4.96 13.84
C GLY A 453 3.52 -6.42 13.85
N ASP A 454 2.79 -7.28 14.57
CA ASP A 454 2.97 -8.73 14.58
C ASP A 454 2.62 -9.35 13.23
N ASN A 455 1.74 -8.67 12.49
CA ASN A 455 1.23 -9.13 11.22
C ASN A 455 2.29 -9.02 10.10
N ALA A 456 2.84 -10.16 9.70
CA ALA A 456 3.84 -10.23 8.63
C ALA A 456 3.24 -9.93 7.25
N THR A 457 1.97 -10.28 7.02
CA THR A 457 1.21 -9.83 5.83
C THR A 457 1.18 -8.31 5.74
N TYR A 458 0.84 -7.62 6.83
CA TYR A 458 0.77 -6.16 6.88
C TYR A 458 2.10 -5.51 6.48
N TRP A 459 3.22 -6.07 6.96
CA TRP A 459 4.56 -5.60 6.62
C TRP A 459 4.95 -5.88 5.18
N GLN A 460 4.70 -7.10 4.67
CA GLN A 460 5.03 -7.42 3.29
C GLN A 460 4.26 -6.50 2.34
N ASN A 461 2.96 -6.31 2.59
CA ASN A 461 2.08 -5.80 1.55
C ASN A 461 1.67 -4.34 1.74
N THR A 462 1.62 -3.81 2.97
CA THR A 462 0.87 -2.57 3.23
C THR A 462 1.68 -1.48 3.95
N ALA A 463 2.33 -1.79 5.07
CA ALA A 463 2.87 -0.82 6.03
C ALA A 463 3.77 0.25 5.39
N THR A 464 4.71 -0.18 4.53
CA THR A 464 5.71 0.67 3.89
C THR A 464 5.22 1.36 2.62
N PHE A 465 4.10 0.92 2.05
CA PHE A 465 3.65 1.35 0.72
C PHE A 465 2.42 2.25 0.77
N ALA A 466 1.52 2.03 1.74
CA ALA A 466 0.23 2.71 1.79
C ALA A 466 0.33 4.14 2.35
N THR A 467 -0.48 5.03 1.79
CA THR A 467 -0.50 6.48 2.09
C THR A 467 -1.18 6.85 3.41
N ASN A 468 -1.74 5.90 4.15
CA ASN A 468 -2.19 6.09 5.55
C ASN A 468 -1.10 5.77 6.56
N TYR A 469 -0.01 5.11 6.15
CA TYR A 469 0.97 4.58 7.08
C TYR A 469 2.32 5.26 6.84
N MET A 470 3.38 4.48 6.63
CA MET A 470 4.74 5.02 6.54
C MET A 470 4.95 5.87 5.28
N ASN A 471 4.13 5.67 4.25
CA ASN A 471 4.20 6.40 2.98
C ASN A 471 3.14 7.52 2.88
N ALA A 472 2.71 8.06 4.02
CA ALA A 472 1.77 9.17 4.04
C ALA A 472 2.33 10.42 3.33
N ALA A 473 1.47 11.12 2.59
CA ALA A 473 1.87 12.31 1.85
C ALA A 473 2.42 13.38 2.80
N GLY A 474 3.57 13.98 2.44
CA GLY A 474 4.24 15.00 3.23
C GLY A 474 4.93 14.48 4.49
N ARG A 475 4.93 13.17 4.75
CA ARG A 475 5.57 12.56 5.93
C ARG A 475 7.04 12.93 6.07
N GLU A 476 7.75 13.08 4.96
CA GLU A 476 9.15 13.52 4.89
C GLU A 476 9.41 14.91 5.48
N ASN A 477 8.38 15.76 5.57
CA ASN A 477 8.45 17.11 6.14
C ASN A 477 8.07 17.16 7.63
N ASP A 478 7.42 16.12 8.15
CA ASP A 478 7.00 16.06 9.54
C ASP A 478 8.20 15.90 10.48
N THR A 479 8.15 16.59 11.63
CA THR A 479 9.28 16.68 12.57
C THR A 479 9.05 16.01 13.93
N PHE A 480 8.06 15.11 14.00
CA PHE A 480 7.70 14.41 15.24
C PHE A 480 7.86 12.88 15.12
N PRO A 481 8.38 12.20 16.17
CA PRO A 481 8.49 10.75 16.25
C PRO A 481 7.16 10.00 16.16
N VAL A 482 7.16 8.88 15.44
CA VAL A 482 6.13 7.85 15.49
C VAL A 482 6.83 6.49 15.62
N THR A 483 6.34 5.66 16.55
CA THR A 483 6.84 4.29 16.73
C THR A 483 5.91 3.31 16.01
N TRP A 484 6.47 2.44 15.19
CA TRP A 484 5.78 1.37 14.49
C TRP A 484 6.12 0.03 15.16
N SER A 485 5.13 -0.68 15.67
CA SER A 485 5.40 -2.04 16.14
C SER A 485 5.78 -2.94 14.95
N ILE A 486 6.78 -3.82 15.07
CA ILE A 486 7.26 -4.69 13.99
C ILE A 486 7.76 -6.04 14.51
N THR A 487 7.26 -7.15 13.97
CA THR A 487 7.69 -8.47 14.45
C THR A 487 9.16 -8.72 14.13
N PRO A 488 10.00 -9.01 15.15
CA PRO A 488 11.41 -9.28 14.91
C PRO A 488 11.63 -10.59 14.13
N SER A 489 10.61 -11.43 13.99
CA SER A 489 10.63 -12.63 13.18
C SER A 489 10.87 -12.38 11.70
N LEU A 490 10.56 -11.18 11.19
CA LEU A 490 10.91 -10.80 9.82
C LEU A 490 12.42 -10.90 9.56
N ALA A 491 13.27 -10.78 10.58
CA ALA A 491 14.72 -10.86 10.43
C ALA A 491 15.20 -12.21 9.85
N ASP A 492 14.44 -13.30 10.08
CA ASP A 492 14.72 -14.62 9.50
C ASP A 492 13.66 -15.04 8.47
N LEU A 493 12.38 -14.70 8.69
CA LEU A 493 11.28 -15.13 7.83
C LEU A 493 11.21 -14.36 6.52
N MET A 494 11.39 -13.03 6.57
CA MET A 494 11.35 -12.13 5.41
C MET A 494 12.36 -10.99 5.53
N PRO A 495 13.68 -11.28 5.43
CA PRO A 495 14.73 -10.30 5.70
C PRO A 495 14.64 -9.07 4.79
N ALA A 496 14.19 -9.23 3.54
CA ALA A 496 13.98 -8.14 2.58
C ALA A 496 12.87 -7.16 3.02
N VAL A 497 11.79 -7.68 3.59
CA VAL A 497 10.67 -6.89 4.12
C VAL A 497 11.13 -6.05 5.31
N MET A 498 11.90 -6.65 6.22
CA MET A 498 12.49 -5.91 7.35
C MET A 498 13.48 -4.84 6.87
N ALA A 499 14.32 -5.17 5.89
CA ALA A 499 15.23 -4.21 5.28
C ALA A 499 14.49 -3.02 4.68
N ASN A 500 13.35 -3.27 4.00
CA ASN A 500 12.52 -2.21 3.43
C ASN A 500 11.90 -1.32 4.50
N ALA A 501 11.34 -1.91 5.56
CA ALA A 501 10.81 -1.15 6.70
C ALA A 501 11.87 -0.22 7.33
N TYR A 502 13.10 -0.71 7.49
CA TYR A 502 14.19 0.06 8.10
C TYR A 502 14.86 1.03 7.13
N LYS A 503 14.67 0.84 5.82
CA LYS A 503 15.17 1.74 4.79
C LYS A 503 14.33 3.01 4.65
N ALA A 504 13.07 3.01 5.09
CA ALA A 504 12.17 4.15 4.98
C ALA A 504 12.82 5.41 5.56
N ASP A 505 13.33 6.30 4.68
CA ASP A 505 14.23 7.42 4.97
C ASP A 505 13.47 8.58 5.62
N ASN A 506 12.97 8.35 6.84
CA ASN A 506 12.38 9.36 7.68
C ASN A 506 13.03 9.30 9.06
N LYS A 507 13.60 10.43 9.50
CA LYS A 507 14.34 10.59 10.78
C LYS A 507 13.48 10.41 12.03
N TYR A 508 12.18 10.23 11.84
CA TYR A 508 11.18 10.17 12.88
C TYR A 508 10.39 8.85 12.89
N ASN A 509 10.84 7.84 12.16
CA ASN A 509 10.32 6.47 12.27
C ASN A 509 11.14 5.67 13.29
N TYR A 510 10.48 5.21 14.35
CA TYR A 510 11.03 4.34 15.38
C TYR A 510 10.23 3.04 15.40
N PHE A 511 10.74 2.01 16.07
CA PHE A 511 10.14 0.69 16.06
C PHE A 511 10.22 0.02 17.43
N CYS A 512 9.26 -0.84 17.73
CA CYS A 512 9.25 -1.68 18.92
C CYS A 512 8.71 -3.07 18.57
N ALA A 513 8.93 -4.06 19.43
CA ALA A 513 8.33 -5.38 19.21
C ALA A 513 6.81 -5.34 19.52
N PRO A 514 5.99 -5.98 18.67
CA PRO A 514 4.53 -5.97 18.73
C PRO A 514 4.02 -6.99 19.75
N VAL A 515 2.70 -7.20 19.78
CA VAL A 515 2.09 -8.28 20.56
C VAL A 515 2.50 -9.66 19.98
N SER A 516 3.21 -10.53 20.68
CA SER A 516 3.81 -10.37 22.00
C SER A 516 5.31 -10.67 21.98
N GLY A 517 6.01 -10.08 21.01
CA GLY A 517 7.41 -10.37 20.70
C GLY A 517 7.59 -10.91 19.28
N GLN A 518 8.31 -12.03 19.15
CA GLN A 518 8.55 -12.74 17.88
C GLN A 518 7.28 -13.38 17.27
N GLY A 519 6.19 -13.44 18.02
CA GLY A 519 4.94 -14.01 17.55
C GLY A 519 3.81 -13.65 18.49
N TYR A 520 2.59 -13.71 17.98
CA TYR A 520 1.40 -13.37 18.74
C TYR A 520 1.01 -14.54 19.65
N ILE A 521 1.09 -14.28 20.96
CA ILE A 521 0.65 -15.16 22.03
C ILE A 521 -0.28 -14.42 22.99
N ASN A 522 -1.13 -15.18 23.66
CA ASN A 522 -1.73 -14.80 24.93
C ASN A 522 -0.74 -15.14 26.04
N ALA A 523 -0.03 -14.14 26.56
CA ALA A 523 1.13 -14.36 27.42
C ALA A 523 0.78 -15.05 28.75
N GLY A 524 -0.40 -14.75 29.32
CA GLY A 524 -0.88 -15.39 30.54
C GLY A 524 -1.16 -16.88 30.34
N ASN A 525 -1.92 -17.23 29.29
CA ASN A 525 -2.20 -18.63 28.96
C ASN A 525 -0.92 -19.40 28.65
N PHE A 526 0.02 -18.79 27.91
CA PHE A 526 1.30 -19.40 27.56
C PHE A 526 2.17 -19.67 28.79
N ALA A 527 2.26 -18.71 29.71
CA ALA A 527 3.06 -18.83 30.94
C ALA A 527 2.47 -19.81 31.96
N ALA A 528 1.17 -20.07 31.93
CA ALA A 528 0.52 -21.02 32.82
C ALA A 528 0.79 -22.49 32.45
N GLN A 529 1.30 -22.77 31.25
CA GLN A 529 1.51 -24.14 30.78
C GLN A 529 2.86 -24.70 31.16
N ASN A 530 2.90 -26.02 31.34
CA ASN A 530 4.12 -26.80 31.56
C ASN A 530 5.06 -26.18 32.60
N ASN A 531 4.50 -25.71 33.72
CA ASN A 531 5.23 -25.02 34.80
C ASN A 531 6.10 -23.82 34.33
N GLY A 532 5.67 -23.14 33.25
CA GLY A 532 6.36 -21.99 32.66
C GLY A 532 7.51 -22.33 31.71
N GLU A 533 7.83 -23.60 31.48
CA GLU A 533 8.96 -24.00 30.62
C GLU A 533 8.82 -23.49 29.18
N TYR A 534 7.62 -23.57 28.61
CA TYR A 534 7.36 -23.08 27.26
C TYR A 534 7.65 -21.58 27.17
N PHE A 535 7.13 -20.82 28.13
CA PHE A 535 7.30 -19.37 28.17
C PHE A 535 8.75 -18.93 28.43
N ASN A 536 9.49 -19.66 29.26
CA ASN A 536 10.91 -19.40 29.47
C ASN A 536 11.73 -19.57 28.19
N ASP A 537 11.46 -20.64 27.43
CA ASP A 537 12.09 -20.88 26.13
C ASP A 537 11.66 -19.81 25.09
N PHE A 538 10.38 -19.43 25.08
CA PHE A 538 9.89 -18.31 24.27
C PHE A 538 10.64 -17.01 24.58
N CYS A 539 10.83 -16.65 25.85
CA CYS A 539 11.56 -15.43 26.26
C CYS A 539 13.05 -15.50 25.89
N SER A 540 13.70 -16.67 26.03
CA SER A 540 15.09 -16.85 25.60
C SER A 540 15.26 -16.59 24.09
N LYS A 541 14.34 -17.09 23.29
CA LYS A 541 14.33 -16.89 21.83
C LYS A 541 13.92 -15.47 21.46
N LEU A 542 12.99 -14.86 22.20
CA LEU A 542 12.66 -13.44 22.09
C LEU A 542 13.92 -12.58 22.23
N ASN A 543 14.74 -12.82 23.26
CA ASN A 543 15.97 -12.04 23.45
C ASN A 543 16.90 -12.11 22.23
N THR A 544 17.00 -13.28 21.58
CA THR A 544 17.75 -13.44 20.33
C THR A 544 17.16 -12.61 19.20
N TYR A 545 15.84 -12.68 18.99
CA TYR A 545 15.15 -11.95 17.95
C TYR A 545 15.15 -10.43 18.16
N MET A 546 14.99 -9.96 19.40
CA MET A 546 15.15 -8.55 19.76
C MET A 546 16.55 -8.04 19.38
N GLY A 547 17.59 -8.84 19.64
CA GLY A 547 18.97 -8.51 19.24
C GLY A 547 19.18 -8.51 17.72
N LYS A 548 18.59 -9.47 16.99
CA LYS A 548 18.62 -9.51 15.51
C LYS A 548 17.91 -8.31 14.89
N ALA A 549 16.82 -7.87 15.51
CA ALA A 549 15.99 -6.77 15.03
C ALA A 549 16.44 -5.39 15.53
N ASP A 550 17.32 -5.32 16.55
CA ASP A 550 17.69 -4.09 17.25
C ASP A 550 16.48 -3.38 17.89
N LEU A 551 15.58 -4.16 18.49
CA LEU A 551 14.41 -3.67 19.22
C LEU A 551 14.68 -3.75 20.72
N SER A 552 14.22 -2.75 21.48
CA SER A 552 14.47 -2.67 22.93
C SER A 552 13.21 -2.66 23.80
N VAL A 553 12.06 -2.34 23.21
CA VAL A 553 10.75 -2.34 23.87
C VAL A 553 9.88 -3.44 23.28
N VAL A 554 9.19 -4.19 24.14
CA VAL A 554 8.28 -5.29 23.75
C VAL A 554 6.86 -5.04 24.25
N THR A 555 5.88 -5.37 23.43
CA THR A 555 4.46 -5.29 23.80
C THR A 555 3.97 -6.64 24.32
N VAL A 556 3.19 -6.64 25.39
CA VAL A 556 2.64 -7.84 26.03
C VAL A 556 1.12 -7.75 26.05
N ILE A 557 0.42 -8.83 25.66
CA ILE A 557 -1.05 -8.93 25.75
C ILE A 557 -1.49 -10.22 26.44
N GLY A 558 -2.63 -10.17 27.11
CA GLY A 558 -3.23 -11.32 27.79
C GLY A 558 -2.51 -11.74 29.09
N GLY A 559 -1.58 -10.92 29.60
CA GLY A 559 -0.77 -11.27 30.77
C GLY A 559 -1.57 -11.43 32.07
N SER A 560 -2.69 -10.70 32.22
CA SER A 560 -3.54 -10.75 33.42
C SER A 560 -4.47 -11.96 33.52
N GLN A 561 -4.75 -12.67 32.43
CA GLN A 561 -5.85 -13.65 32.36
C GLN A 561 -5.71 -14.84 33.33
N GLN A 562 -4.47 -15.22 33.64
CA GLN A 562 -4.14 -16.31 34.57
C GLN A 562 -3.80 -15.83 35.99
N GLY A 563 -4.01 -14.55 36.29
CA GLY A 563 -3.77 -13.98 37.62
C GLY A 563 -2.29 -13.88 38.03
N ASN A 564 -1.35 -13.99 37.09
CA ASN A 564 0.09 -13.93 37.34
C ASN A 564 0.82 -12.96 36.38
N LEU A 565 0.26 -11.75 36.21
CA LEU A 565 0.89 -10.73 35.37
C LEU A 565 2.35 -10.42 35.79
N PRO A 566 2.69 -10.26 37.10
CA PRO A 566 4.07 -9.99 37.49
C PRO A 566 5.06 -11.08 37.04
N GLY A 567 4.66 -12.35 37.11
CA GLY A 567 5.48 -13.47 36.62
C GLY A 567 5.66 -13.47 35.11
N VAL A 568 4.61 -13.16 34.35
CA VAL A 568 4.68 -12.98 32.89
C VAL A 568 5.67 -11.86 32.54
N LEU A 569 5.50 -10.69 33.16
CA LEU A 569 6.38 -9.55 32.93
C LEU A 569 7.82 -9.82 33.39
N ALA A 570 8.03 -10.62 34.44
CA ALA A 570 9.36 -11.03 34.86
C ALA A 570 10.08 -11.88 33.81
N GLY A 571 9.35 -12.71 33.05
CA GLY A 571 9.89 -13.44 31.90
C GLY A 571 10.41 -12.49 30.82
N TYR A 572 9.59 -11.52 30.39
CA TYR A 572 10.02 -10.50 29.44
C TYR A 572 11.17 -9.64 29.97
N ALA A 573 11.12 -9.25 31.25
CA ALA A 573 12.15 -8.46 31.90
C ALA A 573 13.49 -9.20 32.03
N SER A 574 13.49 -10.54 31.96
CA SER A 574 14.71 -11.35 31.98
C SER A 574 15.51 -11.28 30.67
N CYS A 575 14.91 -10.81 29.58
CA CYS A 575 15.58 -10.61 28.29
C CYS A 575 16.54 -9.41 28.37
N ASP A 576 17.82 -9.62 28.11
CA ASP A 576 18.85 -8.55 28.17
C ASP A 576 18.57 -7.38 27.21
N ASN A 577 18.08 -7.67 26.01
CA ASN A 577 17.74 -6.65 25.02
C ASN A 577 16.46 -5.86 25.37
N VAL A 578 15.62 -6.36 26.27
CA VAL A 578 14.39 -5.66 26.70
C VAL A 578 14.76 -4.63 27.77
N THR A 579 14.48 -3.35 27.53
CA THR A 579 14.72 -2.25 28.50
C THR A 579 13.48 -1.87 29.29
N GLY A 580 12.31 -2.21 28.76
CA GLY A 580 10.98 -2.02 29.31
C GLY A 580 9.95 -2.53 28.32
N GLY A 581 8.67 -2.37 28.62
CA GLY A 581 7.62 -2.90 27.76
C GLY A 581 6.32 -2.13 27.81
N ILE A 582 5.45 -2.46 26.86
CA ILE A 582 4.08 -1.98 26.78
C ILE A 582 3.16 -3.12 27.20
N VAL A 583 2.13 -2.85 27.99
CA VAL A 583 1.16 -3.85 28.44
C VAL A 583 -0.22 -3.48 27.93
N TYR A 584 -0.72 -4.23 26.97
CA TYR A 584 -2.07 -4.11 26.45
C TYR A 584 -3.02 -4.91 27.33
N GLU A 585 -3.79 -4.16 28.12
CA GLU A 585 -4.82 -4.67 29.01
C GLU A 585 -6.16 -3.99 28.68
N GLY A 586 -7.23 -4.78 28.66
CA GLY A 586 -8.59 -4.28 28.41
C GLY A 586 -8.93 -4.02 26.94
N SER A 587 -10.17 -3.57 26.72
CA SER A 587 -10.72 -3.33 25.38
C SER A 587 -10.05 -2.14 24.69
N LYS A 588 -9.75 -2.26 23.39
CA LYS A 588 -9.11 -1.21 22.56
C LYS A 588 -7.79 -0.69 23.16
N TYR A 589 -7.18 -1.56 23.97
CA TYR A 589 -5.90 -1.55 24.66
C TYR A 589 -5.67 -0.48 25.74
N PHE A 590 -6.73 0.09 26.32
CA PHE A 590 -6.63 0.67 27.66
C PHE A 590 -7.78 0.16 28.54
N GLY A 591 -7.42 -0.56 29.61
CA GLY A 591 -8.36 -1.11 30.59
C GLY A 591 -8.51 -0.23 31.81
N SER A 592 -8.63 -0.83 32.99
CA SER A 592 -8.66 -0.13 34.28
C SER A 592 -7.29 0.45 34.70
N VAL A 593 -6.22 0.17 33.96
CA VAL A 593 -4.81 0.49 34.28
C VAL A 593 -4.23 1.58 33.36
N ARG A 594 -5.04 2.58 33.03
CA ARG A 594 -4.73 3.62 32.02
C ARG A 594 -3.46 4.38 32.39
N GLY A 595 -2.40 4.25 31.58
CA GLY A 595 -1.11 4.90 31.82
C GLY A 595 -0.30 4.31 32.97
N GLY A 596 -0.76 3.18 33.54
CA GLY A 596 -0.13 2.60 34.71
C GLY A 596 1.25 2.01 34.42
N VAL A 597 2.12 2.03 35.41
CA VAL A 597 3.49 1.49 35.34
C VAL A 597 3.66 0.38 36.39
N MET A 598 4.16 -0.77 35.96
CA MET A 598 4.63 -1.84 36.84
C MET A 598 6.14 -2.00 36.64
N TRP A 599 6.90 -1.98 37.73
CA TRP A 599 8.35 -2.15 37.74
C TRP A 599 8.72 -3.60 37.99
N VAL A 600 9.26 -4.29 36.99
CA VAL A 600 9.66 -5.69 37.13
C VAL A 600 11.13 -5.84 36.81
N ASN A 601 11.91 -6.40 37.75
CA ASN A 601 13.37 -6.52 37.65
C ASN A 601 14.08 -5.19 37.28
N GLY A 602 13.57 -4.07 37.80
CA GLY A 602 14.11 -2.73 37.54
C GLY A 602 13.76 -2.13 36.17
N LYS A 603 12.91 -2.79 35.38
CA LYS A 603 12.45 -2.34 34.05
C LYS A 603 10.97 -1.92 34.14
N PRO A 604 10.56 -0.78 33.55
CA PRO A 604 9.17 -0.34 33.58
C PRO A 604 8.35 -1.04 32.47
N PHE A 605 7.16 -1.48 32.83
CA PHE A 605 6.14 -1.98 31.92
C PHE A 605 4.91 -1.09 32.02
N ILE A 606 4.56 -0.44 30.91
CA ILE A 606 3.60 0.67 30.90
C ILE A 606 2.34 0.31 30.12
N GLY A 607 1.17 0.65 30.65
CA GLY A 607 -0.09 0.56 29.92
C GLY A 607 -0.33 1.83 29.07
N PRO A 608 -1.03 1.74 27.93
CA PRO A 608 -1.51 2.93 27.23
C PRO A 608 -2.37 3.80 28.16
N ARG A 609 -2.14 5.11 28.16
CA ARG A 609 -3.01 6.08 28.86
C ARG A 609 -4.22 6.43 28.01
N ASP A 610 -3.99 6.48 26.70
CA ASP A 610 -4.99 6.71 25.68
C ASP A 610 -4.81 5.73 24.50
N SER A 611 -5.87 5.52 23.72
CA SER A 611 -5.82 4.76 22.48
C SER A 611 -6.66 5.46 21.42
N LEU A 612 -6.01 5.75 20.30
CA LEU A 612 -6.62 6.20 19.07
C LEU A 612 -7.22 4.97 18.37
N TRP A 613 -8.39 4.57 18.85
CA TRP A 613 -9.21 3.50 18.33
C TRP A 613 -10.69 3.85 18.53
N GLU A 614 -11.41 4.02 17.41
CA GLU A 614 -12.83 4.41 17.44
C GLU A 614 -13.08 5.65 18.33
N THR A 615 -12.15 6.61 18.28
CA THR A 615 -12.23 7.86 19.04
C THR A 615 -11.80 9.04 18.18
N THR A 616 -12.10 10.25 18.62
CA THR A 616 -11.76 11.47 17.89
C THR A 616 -10.37 11.97 18.31
N PRO A 617 -9.46 12.29 17.36
CA PRO A 617 -8.13 12.86 17.64
C PRO A 617 -8.14 14.00 18.67
N ALA A 618 -9.05 14.97 18.50
CA ALA A 618 -9.18 16.13 19.37
C ALA A 618 -9.40 15.79 20.85
N TYR A 619 -10.16 14.73 21.15
CA TYR A 619 -10.37 14.32 22.55
C TYR A 619 -9.09 13.80 23.21
N ILE A 620 -8.20 13.16 22.45
CA ILE A 620 -6.91 12.70 22.96
C ILE A 620 -6.00 13.90 23.21
N ALA A 621 -5.87 14.81 22.23
CA ALA A 621 -5.05 16.02 22.37
C ALA A 621 -5.49 16.86 23.59
N ALA A 622 -6.79 17.09 23.74
CA ALA A 622 -7.35 17.80 24.88
C ALA A 622 -6.97 17.18 26.23
N ARG A 623 -7.07 15.85 26.37
CA ARG A 623 -6.69 15.16 27.60
C ARG A 623 -5.22 15.35 27.91
N ILE A 624 -4.35 15.12 26.93
CA ILE A 624 -2.90 15.28 27.06
C ILE A 624 -2.52 16.71 27.49
N ASN A 625 -3.20 17.71 26.94
CA ASN A 625 -2.99 19.11 27.30
C ASN A 625 -3.39 19.44 28.75
N THR A 626 -4.16 18.59 29.42
CA THR A 626 -4.51 18.74 30.84
C THR A 626 -3.67 17.91 31.80
N TYR A 627 -2.82 17.01 31.31
CA TYR A 627 -2.01 16.15 32.15
C TYR A 627 -0.82 16.89 32.78
N GLU A 628 -0.27 16.34 33.87
CA GLU A 628 0.80 17.01 34.61
C GLU A 628 2.10 17.13 33.82
N ARG A 629 2.93 18.13 34.19
CA ARG A 629 4.24 18.43 33.58
C ARG A 629 5.41 18.06 34.51
N ASP A 630 5.26 16.96 35.26
CA ASP A 630 6.25 16.48 36.21
C ASP A 630 6.89 15.17 35.73
N ILE A 631 8.15 15.27 35.31
CA ILE A 631 8.94 14.13 34.82
C ILE A 631 9.36 13.17 35.93
N THR A 632 9.20 13.55 37.21
CA THR A 632 9.58 12.71 38.36
C THR A 632 8.45 11.77 38.82
N SER A 633 7.28 11.89 38.18
CA SER A 633 6.08 11.08 38.37
C SER A 633 5.68 10.38 37.06
N ILE A 634 4.97 9.26 37.17
CA ILE A 634 4.36 8.57 36.01
C ILE A 634 3.32 9.45 35.30
N ASP A 635 2.76 10.44 36.00
CA ASP A 635 1.78 11.40 35.48
C ASP A 635 2.32 12.29 34.36
N GLY A 636 3.65 12.50 34.29
CA GLY A 636 4.33 13.26 33.24
C GLY A 636 4.47 12.55 31.90
N TYR A 637 3.94 11.33 31.78
CA TYR A 637 4.12 10.47 30.61
C TYR A 637 2.79 9.94 30.07
N THR A 638 2.70 9.85 28.74
CA THR A 638 1.56 9.27 28.03
C THR A 638 2.05 8.39 26.88
N LEU A 639 1.59 7.14 26.87
CA LEU A 639 1.62 6.30 25.69
C LEU A 639 0.24 6.29 25.05
N VAL A 640 0.20 6.56 23.74
CA VAL A 640 -0.99 6.48 22.90
C VAL A 640 -0.86 5.27 21.96
N ASN A 641 -1.72 4.28 22.14
CA ASN A 641 -1.88 3.22 21.13
C ASN A 641 -2.58 3.80 19.89
N VAL A 642 -2.13 3.46 18.69
CA VAL A 642 -2.76 3.87 17.43
C VAL A 642 -3.17 2.63 16.65
N HIS A 643 -4.48 2.44 16.47
CA HIS A 643 -5.03 1.29 15.76
C HIS A 643 -5.05 1.53 14.24
N PRO A 644 -4.21 0.83 13.46
CA PRO A 644 -3.97 1.15 12.05
C PRO A 644 -5.22 0.95 11.17
N TRP A 645 -6.13 0.07 11.55
CA TRP A 645 -7.32 -0.24 10.74
C TRP A 645 -8.46 0.77 10.91
N SER A 646 -8.44 1.62 11.95
CA SER A 646 -9.46 2.64 12.18
C SER A 646 -8.95 4.08 12.05
N HIS A 647 -7.64 4.27 12.03
CA HIS A 647 -6.99 5.58 12.03
C HIS A 647 -5.77 5.62 11.11
N SER A 648 -5.48 6.80 10.58
CA SER A 648 -4.34 7.02 9.70
C SER A 648 -3.22 7.80 10.39
N TYR A 649 -2.07 7.89 9.72
CA TYR A 649 -1.00 8.79 10.09
C TYR A 649 -1.48 10.26 10.17
N ASP A 650 -2.45 10.68 9.34
CA ASP A 650 -3.00 12.03 9.39
C ASP A 650 -3.71 12.30 10.72
N ASP A 651 -4.40 11.32 11.30
CA ASP A 651 -5.00 11.48 12.64
C ASP A 651 -3.93 11.74 13.71
N ILE A 652 -2.76 11.11 13.60
CA ILE A 652 -1.62 11.40 14.48
C ILE A 652 -1.16 12.84 14.27
N ARG A 653 -0.99 13.27 13.01
CA ARG A 653 -0.60 14.65 12.67
C ARG A 653 -1.59 15.66 13.26
N THR A 654 -2.89 15.39 13.19
CA THR A 654 -3.94 16.20 13.80
C THR A 654 -3.77 16.30 15.32
N ILE A 655 -3.54 15.18 16.02
CA ILE A 655 -3.27 15.22 17.47
C ILE A 655 -2.06 16.10 17.75
N VAL A 656 -0.94 15.85 17.07
CA VAL A 656 0.33 16.57 17.29
C VAL A 656 0.17 18.07 17.06
N GLY A 657 -0.57 18.48 16.02
CA GLY A 657 -0.86 19.89 15.74
C GLY A 657 -1.70 20.57 16.82
N MET A 658 -2.42 19.81 17.66
CA MET A 658 -3.25 20.33 18.76
C MET A 658 -2.54 20.27 20.13
N LEU A 659 -1.34 19.69 20.23
CA LEU A 659 -0.62 19.59 21.50
C LEU A 659 -0.04 20.94 21.93
N ALA A 660 -0.05 21.21 23.24
CA ALA A 660 0.54 22.41 23.81
C ALA A 660 2.09 22.40 23.70
N ASP A 661 2.72 23.58 23.67
CA ASP A 661 4.18 23.75 23.49
C ASP A 661 5.05 23.01 24.54
N ASP A 662 4.48 22.73 25.71
CA ASP A 662 5.13 22.01 26.81
C ASP A 662 4.93 20.48 26.75
N VAL A 663 4.28 19.98 25.69
CA VAL A 663 4.16 18.56 25.36
C VAL A 663 5.17 18.20 24.29
N GLU A 664 6.01 17.19 24.54
CA GLU A 664 7.01 16.72 23.59
C GLU A 664 6.69 15.30 23.11
N VAL A 665 6.55 15.14 21.79
CA VAL A 665 6.40 13.82 21.16
C VAL A 665 7.75 13.13 21.03
N VAL A 666 7.84 11.88 21.46
CA VAL A 666 9.06 11.08 21.55
C VAL A 666 8.85 9.65 21.04
N SER A 667 9.94 8.95 20.73
CA SER A 667 9.87 7.50 20.50
C SER A 667 9.49 6.77 21.78
N VAL A 668 8.96 5.55 21.65
CA VAL A 668 8.64 4.74 22.84
C VAL A 668 9.90 4.30 23.60
N ASP A 669 11.02 4.02 22.91
CA ASP A 669 12.29 3.69 23.58
C ASP A 669 12.75 4.85 24.46
N ARG A 670 12.65 6.09 23.95
CA ARG A 670 12.97 7.30 24.71
C ARG A 670 12.00 7.51 25.87
N LEU A 671 10.70 7.30 25.68
CA LEU A 671 9.70 7.39 26.74
C LEU A 671 10.03 6.42 27.89
N ILE A 672 10.29 5.15 27.58
CA ILE A 672 10.67 4.11 28.55
C ILE A 672 11.97 4.47 29.27
N ARG A 673 12.97 4.99 28.55
CA ARG A 673 14.23 5.44 29.16
C ARG A 673 14.02 6.62 30.10
N MET A 674 13.19 7.60 29.73
CA MET A 674 12.86 8.74 30.59
C MET A 674 12.15 8.31 31.87
N ILE A 675 11.16 7.41 31.77
CA ILE A 675 10.49 6.84 32.93
C ILE A 675 11.51 6.14 33.83
N SER A 676 12.37 5.30 33.23
CA SER A 676 13.46 4.60 33.92
C SER A 676 14.41 5.53 34.67
N ASP A 677 14.74 6.70 34.11
CA ASP A 677 15.74 7.60 34.69
C ASP A 677 15.17 8.60 35.69
N ASN A 678 13.92 9.05 35.51
CA ASN A 678 13.41 10.23 36.21
C ASN A 678 12.32 9.92 37.23
N VAL A 679 11.50 8.88 37.02
CA VAL A 679 10.42 8.55 37.96
C VAL A 679 11.02 8.10 39.29
N THR A 680 10.58 8.75 40.37
CA THR A 680 11.16 8.57 41.71
C THR A 680 10.60 7.35 42.43
N ASP A 681 9.31 7.07 42.28
CA ASP A 681 8.67 5.87 42.82
C ASP A 681 8.79 4.69 41.85
N LYS A 682 9.45 3.63 42.30
CA LYS A 682 9.63 2.37 41.56
C LYS A 682 9.20 1.16 42.36
N SER A 683 8.32 1.37 43.35
CA SER A 683 7.95 0.37 44.34
C SER A 683 6.88 -0.63 43.86
N ALA A 684 6.09 -0.27 42.85
CA ALA A 684 5.01 -1.10 42.32
C ALA A 684 5.55 -2.25 41.45
N THR A 685 5.86 -3.38 42.07
CA THR A 685 6.44 -4.55 41.37
C THR A 685 5.49 -5.72 41.14
N ASP A 686 4.32 -5.72 41.79
CA ASP A 686 3.30 -6.77 41.72
C ASP A 686 1.92 -6.26 41.27
N HIS A 687 1.78 -4.95 41.08
CA HIS A 687 0.59 -4.26 40.59
C HIS A 687 0.99 -3.02 39.77
N PHE A 688 0.05 -2.47 39.00
CA PHE A 688 0.25 -1.19 38.34
C PHE A 688 0.08 -0.05 39.35
N ASP A 689 1.07 0.83 39.42
CA ASP A 689 0.86 2.19 39.88
C ASP A 689 0.20 2.97 38.74
N ILE A 690 -0.88 3.70 39.00
CA ILE A 690 -1.71 4.34 37.96
C ILE A 690 -1.63 5.86 38.16
N PRO A 691 -1.45 6.64 37.07
CA PRO A 691 -1.45 8.09 37.16
C PRO A 691 -2.67 8.64 37.89
N ASP A 692 -2.45 9.70 38.66
CA ASP A 692 -3.52 10.34 39.39
C ASP A 692 -4.56 10.92 38.42
N LYS A 693 -5.84 10.86 38.83
CA LYS A 693 -6.88 11.56 38.10
C LYS A 693 -6.70 13.05 38.38
N ASN A 694 -6.35 13.83 37.35
CA ASN A 694 -6.31 15.29 37.41
C ASN A 694 -7.68 15.95 37.67
N GLY A 695 -8.75 15.18 37.85
CA GLY A 695 -10.11 15.65 38.14
C GLY A 695 -10.84 16.25 36.95
N VAL A 696 -10.21 16.30 35.76
CA VAL A 696 -10.78 16.89 34.56
C VAL A 696 -11.45 15.80 33.71
N SER A 697 -12.74 15.97 33.44
CA SER A 697 -13.46 15.17 32.46
C SER A 697 -13.61 15.98 31.19
N ILE A 698 -12.95 15.55 30.11
CA ILE A 698 -13.09 16.19 28.81
C ILE A 698 -14.48 15.87 28.23
N SER A 699 -15.39 16.85 28.27
CA SER A 699 -16.66 16.88 27.55
C SER A 699 -16.66 18.00 26.51
N GLU A 700 -17.57 17.96 25.55
CA GLU A 700 -17.75 19.06 24.58
C GLU A 700 -17.99 20.40 25.29
N SER A 701 -18.87 20.43 26.31
CA SER A 701 -19.12 21.64 27.11
C SER A 701 -17.86 22.15 27.81
N TYR A 702 -17.02 21.25 28.34
CA TYR A 702 -15.76 21.63 28.97
C TYR A 702 -14.81 22.26 27.94
N LEU A 703 -14.72 21.68 26.75
CA LEU A 703 -13.86 22.20 25.70
C LEU A 703 -14.34 23.53 25.12
N GLN A 704 -15.65 23.76 25.05
CA GLN A 704 -16.23 25.06 24.71
C GLN A 704 -15.88 26.15 25.76
N GLU A 705 -15.82 25.78 27.03
CA GLU A 705 -15.37 26.67 28.12
C GLU A 705 -13.83 26.85 28.14
N HIS A 706 -13.09 25.91 27.54
CA HIS A 706 -11.63 25.86 27.51
C HIS A 706 -11.03 25.66 26.10
N PRO A 707 -11.34 26.55 25.13
CA PRO A 707 -10.99 26.34 23.72
C PRO A 707 -9.48 26.33 23.44
N SER A 708 -8.65 26.77 24.39
CA SER A 708 -7.19 26.68 24.29
C SER A 708 -6.62 25.27 24.42
N LEU A 709 -7.41 24.30 24.90
CA LEU A 709 -6.97 22.90 25.03
C LEU A 709 -6.96 22.12 23.72
N ILE A 710 -7.71 22.60 22.72
CA ILE A 710 -7.65 22.11 21.34
C ILE A 710 -7.70 23.33 20.43
N PRO A 711 -6.56 24.04 20.29
CA PRO A 711 -6.51 25.18 19.40
C PRO A 711 -6.94 24.72 18.01
N VAL A 712 -7.99 25.35 17.49
CA VAL A 712 -8.46 25.14 16.12
C VAL A 712 -7.41 25.70 15.17
N ASP A 713 -7.03 24.91 14.16
CA ASP A 713 -6.17 25.40 13.10
C ASP A 713 -6.99 26.34 12.21
N PRO A 714 -6.71 27.65 12.17
CA PRO A 714 -7.44 28.55 11.29
C PRO A 714 -7.24 28.20 9.80
N LEU A 715 -6.23 27.42 9.45
CA LEU A 715 -5.95 26.97 8.09
C LEU A 715 -6.61 25.61 7.78
N TYR A 716 -7.14 24.90 8.78
CA TYR A 716 -7.78 23.61 8.57
C TYR A 716 -8.93 23.36 9.56
N ASN A 717 -10.15 23.23 9.04
CA ASN A 717 -11.31 22.77 9.80
C ASN A 717 -11.82 21.42 9.28
N ASP A 718 -11.82 20.42 10.15
CA ASP A 718 -12.41 19.09 9.95
C ASP A 718 -13.58 18.80 10.91
N PHE A 719 -13.97 19.82 11.67
CA PHE A 719 -15.16 19.88 12.52
C PHE A 719 -15.25 18.69 13.48
N LEU A 720 -14.15 18.33 14.12
CA LEU A 720 -14.09 17.11 14.92
C LEU A 720 -15.08 17.09 16.08
N LEU A 721 -15.34 18.25 16.71
CA LEU A 721 -16.09 18.34 17.96
C LEU A 721 -17.17 19.42 18.00
N TRP A 722 -17.05 20.50 17.24
CA TRP A 722 -18.02 21.61 17.17
C TRP A 722 -17.82 22.39 15.86
N GLU A 723 -18.52 23.53 15.68
CA GLU A 723 -18.36 24.41 14.51
C GLU A 723 -16.98 25.11 14.37
N GLU A 724 -16.02 24.76 15.22
CA GLU A 724 -14.68 25.34 15.32
C GLU A 724 -14.67 26.87 15.42
N ASP A 725 -14.16 27.58 14.42
CA ASP A 725 -14.09 29.02 14.36
C ASP A 725 -15.11 29.63 13.38
N TRP A 726 -16.17 28.88 13.05
CA TRP A 726 -17.29 29.35 12.24
C TRP A 726 -18.42 29.93 13.09
N THR A 727 -19.05 30.99 12.57
CA THR A 727 -20.17 31.68 13.22
C THR A 727 -21.25 32.05 12.20
N GLY A 728 -22.47 32.36 12.65
CA GLY A 728 -23.57 32.81 11.78
C GLY A 728 -24.93 32.31 12.27
N SER A 729 -26.01 33.01 11.93
CA SER A 729 -27.35 32.74 12.47
C SER A 729 -27.98 31.40 12.02
N GLY A 730 -27.33 30.68 11.10
CA GLY A 730 -27.78 29.38 10.60
C GLY A 730 -26.69 28.30 10.62
N VAL A 731 -25.60 28.53 11.35
CA VAL A 731 -24.52 27.55 11.51
C VAL A 731 -24.87 26.58 12.62
N THR A 732 -24.73 25.27 12.39
CA THR A 732 -24.96 24.24 13.41
C THR A 732 -24.02 23.07 13.20
N TYR A 733 -23.32 22.65 14.25
CA TYR A 733 -22.50 21.46 14.23
C TYR A 733 -23.32 20.17 14.14
N ASN A 734 -22.78 19.19 13.42
CA ASN A 734 -23.27 17.83 13.36
C ASN A 734 -22.13 16.85 13.65
N SER A 735 -22.29 16.03 14.68
CA SER A 735 -21.34 14.95 15.05
C SER A 735 -21.51 13.66 14.23
N SER A 736 -22.28 13.72 13.15
CA SER A 736 -22.46 12.64 12.19
C SER A 736 -23.08 13.15 10.90
N ASP A 737 -22.95 12.35 9.85
CA ASP A 737 -23.67 12.57 8.61
C ASP A 737 -24.39 11.30 8.15
N ARG A 738 -25.72 11.42 8.05
CA ARG A 738 -26.64 10.39 7.53
C ARG A 738 -26.39 10.00 6.06
N ALA A 739 -25.67 10.83 5.30
CA ALA A 739 -25.33 10.58 3.91
C ALA A 739 -23.95 9.91 3.72
N CYS A 740 -23.19 9.70 4.80
CA CYS A 740 -21.86 9.11 4.74
C CYS A 740 -21.90 7.61 4.99
N SER A 741 -21.06 6.86 4.27
CA SER A 741 -20.87 5.44 4.51
C SER A 741 -19.99 5.18 5.73
N ASN A 742 -19.94 3.92 6.18
CA ASN A 742 -19.01 3.48 7.22
C ASN A 742 -17.57 3.28 6.69
N VAL A 743 -17.34 3.46 5.38
CA VAL A 743 -16.03 3.29 4.73
C VAL A 743 -15.29 4.63 4.76
N GLY A 744 -14.25 4.70 5.58
CA GLY A 744 -13.43 5.91 5.77
C GLY A 744 -14.05 6.93 6.73
N ALA A 745 -13.33 7.29 7.80
CA ALA A 745 -13.81 8.17 8.87
C ALA A 745 -14.04 9.66 8.47
N MET A 746 -14.11 9.99 7.19
CA MET A 746 -13.74 11.32 6.66
C MET A 746 -14.81 12.42 6.72
N TYR A 747 -16.00 12.14 7.24
CA TYR A 747 -17.07 13.16 7.40
C TYR A 747 -17.86 12.96 8.70
N LYS A 748 -17.18 12.47 9.74
CA LYS A 748 -17.82 12.17 11.04
C LYS A 748 -18.32 13.45 11.72
N GLY A 749 -17.66 14.59 11.53
CA GLY A 749 -18.10 15.89 12.02
C GLY A 749 -18.21 16.89 10.88
N ASN A 750 -19.21 17.78 10.88
CA ASN A 750 -19.40 18.82 9.86
C ASN A 750 -20.31 19.93 10.37
N ILE A 751 -20.41 21.04 9.64
CA ILE A 751 -21.39 22.10 9.93
C ILE A 751 -22.50 22.15 8.88
N SER A 752 -23.71 22.41 9.33
CA SER A 752 -24.83 22.84 8.49
C SER A 752 -24.85 24.37 8.40
N ILE A 753 -25.20 24.90 7.24
CA ILE A 753 -25.48 26.32 7.01
C ILE A 753 -26.90 26.41 6.43
N ALA A 754 -27.83 26.96 7.21
CA ALA A 754 -29.24 27.02 6.85
C ALA A 754 -29.52 27.91 5.62
N ALA A 755 -30.58 27.60 4.88
CA ALA A 755 -31.04 28.42 3.76
C ALA A 755 -31.35 29.86 4.22
N GLY A 756 -30.94 30.85 3.42
CA GLY A 756 -31.14 32.27 3.73
C GLY A 756 -30.23 32.80 4.85
N SER A 757 -29.12 32.12 5.15
CA SER A 757 -28.16 32.52 6.19
C SER A 757 -26.73 32.62 5.64
N THR A 758 -25.86 33.27 6.42
CA THR A 758 -24.44 33.39 6.11
C THR A 758 -23.62 32.80 7.25
N ALA A 759 -22.70 31.91 6.91
CA ALA A 759 -21.65 31.45 7.79
C ALA A 759 -20.38 32.26 7.55
N ALA A 760 -19.67 32.62 8.61
CA ALA A 760 -18.40 33.33 8.53
C ALA A 760 -17.36 32.60 9.37
N LYS A 761 -16.24 32.26 8.74
CA LYS A 761 -15.03 31.82 9.43
C LYS A 761 -14.37 33.01 10.13
N ARG A 762 -13.83 32.79 11.33
CA ARG A 762 -13.03 33.79 12.05
C ARG A 762 -11.87 34.27 11.17
N GLU A 763 -11.53 35.55 11.28
CA GLU A 763 -10.39 36.11 10.54
C GLU A 763 -9.06 35.53 11.05
N PHE A 764 -8.16 35.21 10.12
CA PHE A 764 -6.82 34.67 10.37
C PHE A 764 -5.79 35.28 9.41
N THR A 765 -4.50 34.96 9.58
CA THR A 765 -3.42 35.46 8.70
C THR A 765 -2.93 34.35 7.78
N LEU A 766 -2.82 34.64 6.48
CA LEU A 766 -2.30 33.71 5.48
C LEU A 766 -0.77 33.59 5.59
N PRO A 767 -0.20 32.39 5.40
CA PRO A 767 1.24 32.19 5.44
C PRO A 767 1.95 32.82 4.21
N GLU A 768 3.26 32.97 4.33
CA GLU A 768 4.16 33.46 3.27
C GLU A 768 4.51 32.33 2.29
N ILE A 769 3.50 31.78 1.61
CA ILE A 769 3.62 30.64 0.68
C ILE A 769 3.17 31.08 -0.72
N ASP A 770 3.87 30.63 -1.78
CA ASP A 770 3.62 31.08 -3.16
C ASP A 770 2.44 30.38 -3.85
N ASN A 771 2.29 29.07 -3.69
CA ASN A 771 1.24 28.26 -4.32
C ASN A 771 0.27 27.73 -3.28
N TYR A 772 -0.44 28.65 -2.64
CA TYR A 772 -1.39 28.34 -1.58
C TYR A 772 -2.81 28.23 -2.13
N TRP A 773 -3.50 27.15 -1.76
CA TRP A 773 -4.81 26.78 -2.26
C TRP A 773 -5.84 26.80 -1.14
N PHE A 774 -7.05 27.21 -1.49
CA PHE A 774 -8.23 27.04 -0.66
C PHE A 774 -9.05 25.88 -1.21
N SER A 775 -9.44 24.95 -0.35
CA SER A 775 -10.40 23.90 -0.68
C SER A 775 -11.39 23.63 0.45
N PHE A 776 -12.56 23.10 0.12
CA PHE A 776 -13.52 22.59 1.09
C PHE A 776 -14.48 21.61 0.42
N ASN A 777 -15.15 20.79 1.22
CA ASN A 777 -16.19 19.90 0.73
C ASN A 777 -17.58 20.43 1.12
N ALA A 778 -18.55 20.27 0.23
CA ALA A 778 -19.94 20.61 0.54
C ALA A 778 -20.96 19.70 -0.16
N ARG A 779 -22.15 19.60 0.45
CA ARG A 779 -23.34 18.93 -0.13
C ARG A 779 -24.63 19.62 0.32
N GLY A 780 -25.76 19.34 -0.34
CA GLY A 780 -27.06 19.86 0.13
C GLY A 780 -27.48 19.22 1.45
N ASP A 781 -27.98 19.97 2.42
CA ASP A 781 -28.36 19.45 3.76
C ASP A 781 -29.73 18.75 3.77
N THR A 782 -29.90 17.77 2.88
CA THR A 782 -31.14 17.01 2.75
C THR A 782 -30.88 15.63 2.13
N LEU A 783 -31.70 14.65 2.52
CA LEU A 783 -31.69 13.31 1.90
C LEU A 783 -32.66 13.19 0.70
N ASP A 784 -33.22 14.31 0.27
CA ASP A 784 -34.11 14.40 -0.87
C ASP A 784 -33.34 14.91 -2.07
N ALA A 785 -33.03 14.02 -3.01
CA ALA A 785 -32.25 14.34 -4.21
C ALA A 785 -32.94 15.32 -5.17
N ALA A 786 -34.25 15.59 -5.00
CA ALA A 786 -34.97 16.59 -5.77
C ALA A 786 -34.76 18.02 -5.26
N LYS A 787 -34.31 18.18 -4.01
CA LYS A 787 -34.03 19.50 -3.41
C LYS A 787 -32.61 19.94 -3.73
N SER A 788 -32.44 21.26 -3.81
CA SER A 788 -31.12 21.87 -4.03
C SER A 788 -30.94 23.10 -3.16
N ALA A 789 -29.69 23.40 -2.85
CA ALA A 789 -29.26 24.63 -2.22
C ALA A 789 -28.31 25.37 -3.16
N THR A 790 -28.40 26.70 -3.16
CA THR A 790 -27.50 27.57 -3.90
C THR A 790 -26.71 28.42 -2.91
N PHE A 791 -25.40 28.53 -3.08
CA PHE A 791 -24.55 29.32 -2.20
C PHE A 791 -23.47 30.10 -2.96
N THR A 792 -22.95 31.13 -2.31
CA THR A 792 -21.85 31.97 -2.81
C THR A 792 -20.77 32.04 -1.73
N VAL A 793 -19.51 31.93 -2.11
CA VAL A 793 -18.38 32.13 -1.20
C VAL A 793 -17.73 33.47 -1.47
N TYR A 794 -17.59 34.24 -0.40
CA TYR A 794 -16.84 35.47 -0.37
C TYR A 794 -15.55 35.28 0.42
N MET A 795 -14.47 35.88 -0.08
CA MET A 795 -13.21 35.97 0.63
C MET A 795 -12.80 37.43 0.75
N THR A 796 -12.34 37.81 1.93
CA THR A 796 -11.74 39.12 2.17
C THR A 796 -10.27 38.92 2.50
N VAL A 797 -9.36 39.36 1.64
CA VAL A 797 -7.91 39.23 1.83
C VAL A 797 -7.27 40.61 1.82
N GLY A 798 -6.53 40.96 2.89
CA GLY A 798 -5.89 42.27 3.00
C GLY A 798 -6.87 43.45 2.94
N GLY A 799 -8.14 43.22 3.34
CA GLY A 799 -9.24 44.19 3.27
C GLY A 799 -9.99 44.23 1.93
N GLU A 800 -9.54 43.52 0.89
CA GLU A 800 -10.24 43.41 -0.39
C GLU A 800 -11.23 42.23 -0.37
N ARG A 801 -12.53 42.50 -0.45
CA ARG A 801 -13.59 41.47 -0.48
C ARG A 801 -13.98 41.13 -1.91
N LYS A 802 -13.91 39.85 -2.28
CA LYS A 802 -14.34 39.31 -3.58
C LYS A 802 -15.31 38.16 -3.41
N ALA A 803 -16.26 38.04 -4.34
CA ALA A 803 -16.97 36.79 -4.57
C ALA A 803 -16.03 35.88 -5.37
N VAL A 804 -15.58 34.78 -4.78
CA VAL A 804 -14.61 33.85 -5.38
C VAL A 804 -15.28 32.65 -6.05
N MET A 805 -16.56 32.40 -5.71
CA MET A 805 -17.45 31.47 -6.40
C MET A 805 -18.90 31.90 -6.14
N LYS A 806 -19.67 32.09 -7.20
CA LYS A 806 -21.06 32.56 -7.15
C LYS A 806 -22.04 31.47 -7.58
N ASN A 807 -23.23 31.50 -6.98
CA ASN A 807 -24.40 30.72 -7.38
C ASN A 807 -24.14 29.21 -7.54
N VAL A 808 -23.26 28.65 -6.70
CA VAL A 808 -22.93 27.23 -6.70
C VAL A 808 -24.15 26.45 -6.24
N THR A 809 -24.60 25.48 -7.03
CA THR A 809 -25.78 24.67 -6.70
C THR A 809 -25.37 23.25 -6.38
N VAL A 810 -25.86 22.74 -5.25
CA VAL A 810 -25.68 21.36 -4.78
C VAL A 810 -27.03 20.74 -4.50
N LYS A 811 -27.22 19.47 -4.88
CA LYS A 811 -28.46 18.72 -4.62
C LYS A 811 -28.39 17.97 -3.29
N GLY A 812 -29.54 17.55 -2.80
CA GLY A 812 -29.62 16.51 -1.77
C GLY A 812 -29.12 15.17 -2.29
N VAL A 813 -28.98 14.20 -1.38
CA VAL A 813 -28.50 12.85 -1.72
C VAL A 813 -29.41 11.78 -1.12
N GLN A 814 -29.81 10.81 -1.93
CA GLN A 814 -30.70 9.74 -1.52
C GLN A 814 -30.05 8.38 -1.78
N GLY A 815 -30.26 7.42 -0.89
CA GLY A 815 -29.88 6.01 -1.12
C GLY A 815 -28.45 5.64 -0.73
N THR A 816 -27.77 6.44 0.10
CA THR A 816 -26.40 6.24 0.63
C THR A 816 -26.21 5.02 1.55
N GLU A 817 -27.24 4.19 1.69
CA GLU A 817 -27.16 2.88 2.37
C GLU A 817 -27.69 1.75 1.47
N THR A 818 -27.87 2.03 0.18
CA THR A 818 -28.52 1.14 -0.77
C THR A 818 -27.64 0.94 -1.99
N GLN A 819 -28.08 0.05 -2.88
CA GLN A 819 -27.36 -0.21 -4.12
C GLN A 819 -27.37 0.94 -5.13
N HIS A 820 -28.21 1.95 -4.90
CA HIS A 820 -28.46 3.04 -5.82
C HIS A 820 -28.41 4.39 -5.10
N VAL A 821 -27.42 5.22 -5.44
CA VAL A 821 -27.31 6.59 -4.93
C VAL A 821 -27.80 7.57 -5.98
N THR A 822 -28.67 8.51 -5.59
CA THR A 822 -29.17 9.58 -6.46
C THR A 822 -28.87 10.94 -5.85
N GLY A 823 -28.51 11.93 -6.68
CA GLY A 823 -28.18 13.29 -6.25
C GLY A 823 -26.69 13.50 -6.01
N ASP A 824 -26.38 14.42 -5.09
CA ASP A 824 -25.00 14.88 -4.84
C ASP A 824 -24.58 14.59 -3.39
N GLY A 825 -23.65 13.65 -3.20
CA GLY A 825 -22.95 13.52 -1.92
C GLY A 825 -21.96 14.68 -1.71
N TRP A 826 -20.93 14.44 -0.90
CA TRP A 826 -19.87 15.42 -0.67
C TRP A 826 -19.10 15.72 -1.95
N GLN A 827 -19.06 16.98 -2.36
CA GLN A 827 -18.35 17.49 -3.53
C GLN A 827 -17.19 18.36 -3.07
N CYS A 828 -16.08 18.36 -3.81
CA CYS A 828 -14.91 19.16 -3.51
C CYS A 828 -14.88 20.46 -4.32
N PHE A 829 -14.56 21.55 -3.65
CA PHE A 829 -14.36 22.87 -4.24
C PHE A 829 -12.93 23.32 -3.95
N ALA A 830 -12.17 23.73 -4.97
CA ALA A 830 -10.76 24.07 -4.81
C ALA A 830 -10.27 25.10 -5.84
N PHE A 831 -9.44 26.06 -5.39
CA PHE A 831 -8.76 27.02 -6.26
C PHE A 831 -7.52 27.65 -5.58
N PRO A 832 -6.54 28.15 -6.35
CA PRO A 832 -5.39 28.84 -5.78
C PRO A 832 -5.76 30.27 -5.38
N LEU A 833 -5.25 30.75 -4.24
CA LEU A 833 -5.53 32.11 -3.76
C LEU A 833 -5.07 33.18 -4.74
N LYS A 834 -3.93 32.94 -5.41
CA LYS A 834 -3.32 33.88 -6.37
C LYS A 834 -4.27 34.28 -7.51
N GLN A 835 -5.20 33.40 -7.89
CA GLN A 835 -6.17 33.65 -8.96
C GLN A 835 -7.08 34.85 -8.62
N TYR A 836 -7.39 35.05 -7.33
CA TYR A 836 -8.26 36.13 -6.89
C TYR A 836 -7.50 37.23 -6.15
N PHE A 837 -6.37 36.92 -5.53
CA PHE A 837 -5.60 37.83 -4.70
C PHE A 837 -4.11 37.66 -4.99
N ALA A 838 -3.53 38.49 -5.86
CA ALA A 838 -2.10 38.38 -6.21
C ALA A 838 -1.16 38.68 -5.01
N ASP A 839 -1.56 39.59 -4.11
CA ASP A 839 -0.81 40.00 -2.91
C ASP A 839 -1.45 39.44 -1.63
N TYR A 840 -1.61 38.11 -1.56
CA TYR A 840 -2.29 37.46 -0.43
C TYR A 840 -1.36 37.08 0.74
N LYS A 841 -0.05 36.94 0.47
CA LYS A 841 0.95 36.45 1.43
C LYS A 841 1.04 37.37 2.64
N GLY A 842 1.00 36.78 3.84
CA GLY A 842 1.05 37.51 5.11
C GLY A 842 -0.16 38.40 5.42
N LYS A 843 -1.22 38.38 4.59
CA LYS A 843 -2.42 39.20 4.79
C LYS A 843 -3.45 38.52 5.66
N THR A 844 -4.31 39.32 6.28
CA THR A 844 -5.52 38.80 6.92
C THR A 844 -6.48 38.22 5.87
N CYS A 845 -7.18 37.15 6.23
CA CYS A 845 -8.15 36.45 5.42
C CYS A 845 -9.41 36.15 6.24
N LYS A 846 -10.57 36.39 5.63
CA LYS A 846 -11.89 36.01 6.14
C LYS A 846 -12.67 35.30 5.04
N VAL A 847 -13.32 34.19 5.37
CA VAL A 847 -14.21 33.43 4.48
C VAL A 847 -15.65 33.57 4.93
N GLU A 848 -16.56 33.82 4.00
CA GLU A 848 -18.00 33.86 4.24
C GLU A 848 -18.71 32.99 3.21
N VAL A 849 -19.61 32.11 3.67
CA VAL A 849 -20.44 31.25 2.83
C VAL A 849 -21.89 31.69 3.00
N GLU A 850 -22.45 32.30 1.96
CA GLU A 850 -23.82 32.79 1.93
C GLU A 850 -24.71 31.79 1.21
N VAL A 851 -25.71 31.23 1.89
CA VAL A 851 -26.67 30.28 1.32
C VAL A 851 -27.95 31.03 0.98
N ALA A 852 -28.37 30.97 -0.28
CA ALA A 852 -29.59 31.58 -0.75
C ALA A 852 -30.82 31.00 -0.02
N SER A 853 -31.89 31.79 0.07
CA SER A 853 -33.19 31.31 0.56
C SER A 853 -33.72 30.22 -0.39
N GLY A 854 -34.21 29.11 0.16
CA GLY A 854 -34.66 27.96 -0.62
C GLY A 854 -35.15 26.80 0.25
N ASP A 855 -35.26 25.62 -0.36
CA ASP A 855 -35.86 24.42 0.26
C ASP A 855 -34.94 23.70 1.26
N THR A 856 -33.64 23.96 1.21
CA THR A 856 -32.62 23.31 2.05
C THR A 856 -31.36 24.17 2.14
N GLY A 857 -30.54 23.92 3.17
CA GLY A 857 -29.23 24.52 3.34
C GLY A 857 -28.11 23.67 2.72
N ILE A 858 -26.87 23.93 3.13
CA ILE A 858 -25.71 23.10 2.77
C ILE A 858 -25.05 22.53 4.02
N ARG A 859 -24.25 21.48 3.84
CA ARG A 859 -23.23 21.06 4.80
C ARG A 859 -21.85 21.37 4.25
N VAL A 860 -20.92 21.69 5.15
CA VAL A 860 -19.53 22.01 4.85
C VAL A 860 -18.60 21.19 5.76
N ASP A 861 -17.52 20.66 5.19
CA ASP A 861 -16.46 19.92 5.87
C ASP A 861 -15.11 20.16 5.16
N GLN A 862 -14.00 19.75 5.78
CA GLN A 862 -12.66 19.73 5.23
C GLN A 862 -12.23 21.07 4.65
N VAL A 863 -12.49 22.17 5.36
CA VAL A 863 -12.09 23.51 4.94
C VAL A 863 -10.58 23.64 5.10
N ARG A 864 -9.82 23.72 4.01
CA ARG A 864 -8.37 23.70 4.02
C ARG A 864 -7.76 24.91 3.31
N PHE A 865 -6.66 25.36 3.87
CA PHE A 865 -5.69 26.25 3.29
C PHE A 865 -4.35 25.52 3.29
N VAL A 866 -3.88 25.11 2.11
CA VAL A 866 -2.72 24.22 2.00
C VAL A 866 -1.88 24.58 0.80
N ASP A 867 -0.57 24.40 0.91
CA ASP A 867 0.33 24.52 -0.22
C ASP A 867 0.12 23.32 -1.14
N ARG A 868 0.07 23.59 -2.45
CA ARG A 868 0.01 22.51 -3.44
C ARG A 868 1.01 22.77 -4.53
N ILE A 869 1.81 21.76 -4.79
CA ILE A 869 2.85 21.78 -5.82
C ILE A 869 2.56 20.68 -6.84
N LEU A 870 2.86 20.97 -8.09
CA LEU A 870 2.89 19.95 -9.15
C LEU A 870 4.04 18.99 -8.88
N ASP A 871 3.97 17.79 -9.45
CA ASP A 871 5.08 16.84 -9.38
C ASP A 871 6.37 17.51 -9.87
N GLY A 872 7.39 17.54 -9.01
CA GLY A 872 8.68 18.17 -9.28
C GLY A 872 9.46 17.52 -10.42
N ALA A 873 9.07 16.32 -10.85
CA ALA A 873 9.61 15.67 -12.05
C ALA A 873 9.12 16.34 -13.36
N ILE A 874 8.05 17.13 -13.31
CA ILE A 874 7.44 17.75 -14.49
C ILE A 874 8.13 19.08 -14.81
N ASP A 875 8.77 19.15 -15.98
CA ASP A 875 9.35 20.39 -16.52
C ASP A 875 8.24 21.30 -17.06
N GLN A 876 7.73 22.17 -16.20
CA GLN A 876 6.67 23.14 -16.51
C GLN A 876 7.01 24.06 -17.71
N SER A 877 8.29 24.23 -18.07
CA SER A 877 8.65 25.04 -19.25
C SER A 877 8.33 24.37 -20.59
N LYS A 878 8.05 23.06 -20.57
CA LYS A 878 7.70 22.26 -21.75
C LYS A 878 6.22 21.91 -21.84
N VAL A 879 5.44 22.19 -20.78
CA VAL A 879 4.01 21.91 -20.76
C VAL A 879 3.28 22.92 -21.63
N ASP A 880 2.50 22.45 -22.61
CA ASP A 880 1.54 23.29 -23.30
C ASP A 880 0.25 23.35 -22.47
N VAL A 881 0.08 24.44 -21.74
CA VAL A 881 -1.07 24.66 -20.84
C VAL A 881 -2.43 24.60 -21.57
N TYR A 882 -2.46 24.71 -22.90
CA TYR A 882 -3.68 24.63 -23.71
C TYR A 882 -3.89 23.28 -24.40
N ASN A 883 -2.94 22.34 -24.29
CA ASN A 883 -3.02 21.07 -25.00
C ASN A 883 -2.44 19.91 -24.16
N ASN A 884 -3.19 19.47 -23.16
CA ASN A 884 -2.80 18.29 -22.38
C ASN A 884 -3.23 17.01 -23.08
N GLN A 885 -2.27 16.11 -23.34
CA GLN A 885 -2.49 14.81 -23.98
C GLN A 885 -2.07 13.63 -23.10
N PHE A 886 -1.56 13.89 -21.90
CA PHE A 886 -1.25 12.92 -20.84
C PHE A 886 -0.44 11.73 -21.35
N GLY A 887 0.85 11.92 -21.64
CA GLY A 887 1.74 10.83 -22.05
C GLY A 887 2.21 9.99 -20.86
N THR A 888 3.37 10.37 -20.30
CA THR A 888 4.02 9.67 -19.19
C THR A 888 3.96 10.44 -17.86
N ASN A 889 3.30 11.59 -17.84
CA ASN A 889 3.03 12.36 -16.63
C ASN A 889 1.69 13.11 -16.74
N THR A 890 1.28 13.73 -15.64
CA THR A 890 0.00 14.46 -15.50
C THR A 890 0.07 15.90 -16.03
N GLU A 891 1.21 16.31 -16.58
CA GLU A 891 1.50 17.65 -17.08
C GLU A 891 1.27 18.75 -16.02
N ASP A 892 0.39 19.72 -16.26
CA ASP A 892 0.06 20.79 -15.30
C ASP A 892 -1.18 20.47 -14.45
N TRP A 893 -1.63 19.21 -14.42
CA TRP A 893 -2.66 18.74 -13.51
C TRP A 893 -2.06 18.29 -12.18
N MET A 894 -2.54 18.92 -11.13
CA MET A 894 -2.21 18.67 -9.73
C MET A 894 -3.24 17.73 -9.12
N LEU A 895 -2.77 16.76 -8.34
CA LEU A 895 -3.65 15.94 -7.54
C LEU A 895 -4.16 16.71 -6.31
N GLY A 896 -5.44 16.56 -6.05
CA GLY A 896 -6.12 17.03 -4.84
C GLY A 896 -6.01 16.07 -3.65
N GLU A 897 -6.90 16.24 -2.68
CA GLU A 897 -7.16 15.20 -1.69
C GLU A 897 -7.70 13.93 -2.33
N GLN A 898 -7.34 12.81 -1.71
CA GLN A 898 -7.94 11.51 -1.95
C GLN A 898 -8.79 11.16 -0.73
N TYR A 899 -10.09 11.00 -0.95
CA TYR A 899 -11.07 10.69 0.06
C TYR A 899 -11.35 9.18 0.09
N ARG A 900 -11.27 8.62 1.29
CA ARG A 900 -11.21 7.18 1.57
C ARG A 900 -12.55 6.47 1.55
N THR A 901 -13.28 6.59 0.45
CA THR A 901 -14.53 5.85 0.24
C THR A 901 -14.31 4.46 -0.39
N SER A 902 -13.04 4.08 -0.65
CA SER A 902 -12.60 2.88 -1.38
C SER A 902 -11.65 1.98 -0.57
N GLN A 903 -11.39 0.74 -0.97
CA GLN A 903 -10.24 -0.05 -0.46
C GLN A 903 -9.07 -0.09 -1.45
N TYR A 904 -9.30 0.31 -2.71
CA TYR A 904 -8.37 0.21 -3.83
C TYR A 904 -8.12 1.62 -4.37
N TYR A 905 -7.02 2.23 -3.92
CA TYR A 905 -6.67 3.60 -4.32
C TYR A 905 -5.61 3.55 -5.42
N TRP A 906 -6.00 3.94 -6.63
CA TRP A 906 -5.08 4.11 -7.74
C TRP A 906 -5.44 5.36 -8.54
N TRP A 907 -4.43 6.18 -8.80
CA TRP A 907 -4.50 7.17 -9.86
C TRP A 907 -3.10 7.25 -10.48
N ASP A 908 -3.02 7.20 -11.80
CA ASP A 908 -1.77 7.39 -12.52
C ASP A 908 -2.08 7.61 -14.00
N VAL A 909 -1.08 8.06 -14.76
CA VAL A 909 -1.10 7.98 -16.22
C VAL A 909 -0.66 6.60 -16.73
N LYS A 910 -0.21 5.73 -15.83
CA LYS A 910 0.05 4.31 -16.09
C LYS A 910 -1.11 3.45 -15.65
N ASP A 911 -1.30 2.33 -16.35
CA ASP A 911 -2.35 1.38 -15.99
C ASP A 911 -1.93 0.59 -14.75
N ARG A 912 -2.83 0.42 -13.78
CA ARG A 912 -2.47 -0.29 -12.53
C ARG A 912 -2.11 -1.76 -12.74
N GLU A 913 -2.68 -2.42 -13.76
CA GLU A 913 -2.58 -3.87 -13.90
C GLU A 913 -1.31 -4.26 -14.68
N ASN A 914 -0.94 -3.45 -15.67
CA ASN A 914 0.19 -3.73 -16.57
C ASN A 914 1.32 -2.68 -16.54
N LEU A 915 1.15 -1.56 -15.82
CA LEU A 915 2.12 -0.48 -15.66
C LEU A 915 2.54 0.25 -16.96
N GLU A 916 1.83 0.05 -18.06
CA GLU A 916 2.05 0.74 -19.32
C GLU A 916 1.37 2.12 -19.32
N PRO A 917 1.90 3.12 -20.06
CA PRO A 917 1.23 4.41 -20.22
C PRO A 917 -0.16 4.26 -20.84
N THR A 918 -1.18 4.76 -20.16
CA THR A 918 -2.58 4.74 -20.63
C THR A 918 -2.86 5.82 -21.66
N ASN A 919 -1.95 6.79 -21.82
CA ASN A 919 -2.17 8.04 -22.55
C ASN A 919 -3.42 8.80 -22.06
N SER A 920 -3.67 8.73 -20.76
CA SER A 920 -4.81 9.33 -20.05
C SER A 920 -4.44 9.43 -18.58
N ILE A 921 -5.17 10.20 -17.78
CA ILE A 921 -5.10 10.05 -16.33
C ILE A 921 -6.19 9.06 -15.91
N GLN A 922 -5.81 7.90 -15.39
CA GLN A 922 -6.71 6.88 -14.85
C GLN A 922 -6.91 7.11 -13.35
N ILE A 923 -8.14 6.90 -12.88
CA ILE A 923 -8.57 7.09 -11.49
C ILE A 923 -9.48 5.93 -11.08
N ASP A 924 -9.12 5.20 -10.03
CA ASP A 924 -9.96 4.18 -9.41
C ASP A 924 -11.03 4.84 -8.53
N CYS A 925 -12.29 4.50 -8.79
CA CYS A 925 -13.46 4.98 -8.09
C CYS A 925 -14.20 3.86 -7.33
N SER A 926 -13.67 2.63 -7.31
CA SER A 926 -14.35 1.48 -6.69
C SER A 926 -14.56 1.65 -5.18
N ASP A 927 -15.64 1.13 -4.61
CA ASP A 927 -15.99 1.31 -3.19
C ASP A 927 -15.53 0.17 -2.25
N GLY A 928 -14.78 -0.82 -2.75
CA GLY A 928 -14.33 -1.97 -1.96
C GLY A 928 -15.47 -2.99 -1.73
N GLY A 929 -15.32 -4.20 -2.27
CA GLY A 929 -16.42 -5.19 -2.24
C GLY A 929 -16.82 -5.63 -0.82
N GLY A 930 -18.13 -5.62 -0.51
CA GLY A 930 -18.70 -6.12 0.76
C GLY A 930 -20.13 -5.62 1.02
N ASP A 931 -20.66 -5.82 2.25
CA ASP A 931 -21.88 -5.17 2.78
C ASP A 931 -21.66 -3.67 3.10
N GLU A 932 -20.61 -3.09 2.52
CA GLU A 932 -20.14 -1.74 2.75
C GLU A 932 -21.11 -0.72 2.12
N LYS A 933 -21.43 0.32 2.90
CA LYS A 933 -22.45 1.31 2.52
C LYS A 933 -21.94 2.16 1.35
N ARG A 934 -22.72 2.32 0.29
CA ARG A 934 -22.37 3.11 -0.92
C ARG A 934 -22.59 4.59 -0.69
N ASN A 935 -21.81 5.47 -1.30
CA ASN A 935 -22.04 6.91 -1.16
C ASN A 935 -21.87 7.68 -2.49
N GLY A 936 -22.40 8.90 -2.54
CA GLY A 936 -22.30 9.79 -3.70
C GLY A 936 -21.17 10.81 -3.57
N ASN A 937 -20.15 10.51 -2.76
CA ASN A 937 -19.10 11.46 -2.40
C ASN A 937 -17.97 11.43 -3.43
N THR A 938 -17.31 12.56 -3.66
CA THR A 938 -16.05 12.62 -4.42
C THR A 938 -15.02 11.70 -3.76
N ASN A 939 -14.54 10.70 -4.50
CA ASN A 939 -13.46 9.81 -4.07
C ASN A 939 -12.12 10.54 -4.21
N MET A 940 -11.93 11.27 -5.30
CA MET A 940 -10.74 12.09 -5.50
C MET A 940 -10.99 13.19 -6.51
N TRP A 941 -10.10 14.18 -6.51
CA TRP A 941 -10.13 15.26 -7.47
C TRP A 941 -8.72 15.66 -7.91
N MET A 942 -8.65 16.34 -9.04
CA MET A 942 -7.43 16.95 -9.59
C MET A 942 -7.78 18.29 -10.22
N ALA A 943 -6.81 19.18 -10.30
CA ALA A 943 -7.04 20.51 -10.85
C ALA A 943 -5.85 21.05 -11.62
N LYS A 944 -6.13 22.00 -12.50
CA LYS A 944 -5.12 22.87 -13.11
C LYS A 944 -5.56 24.31 -13.10
N ASN A 945 -4.60 25.21 -12.95
CA ASN A 945 -4.81 26.67 -12.95
C ASN A 945 -3.93 27.30 -14.04
N TYR A 946 -4.54 28.06 -14.94
CA TYR A 946 -3.86 28.68 -16.07
C TYR A 946 -4.63 29.90 -16.58
N VAL A 947 -3.97 30.73 -17.39
CA VAL A 947 -4.60 31.88 -18.04
C VAL A 947 -5.20 31.41 -19.36
N LEU A 948 -6.48 31.67 -19.59
CA LEU A 948 -7.18 31.37 -20.84
C LEU A 948 -6.59 32.18 -22.01
N PRO A 949 -6.68 31.69 -23.26
CA PRO A 949 -6.19 32.43 -24.40
C PRO A 949 -6.95 33.75 -24.59
N GLN A 950 -6.30 34.73 -25.23
CA GLN A 950 -6.92 36.01 -25.55
C GLN A 950 -7.86 35.86 -26.76
N SER A 951 -9.08 35.39 -26.53
CA SER A 951 -10.10 35.19 -27.55
C SER A 951 -11.50 35.38 -26.97
N ASP A 952 -12.42 35.88 -27.79
CA ASP A 952 -13.85 35.95 -27.46
C ASP A 952 -14.58 34.63 -27.81
N SER A 953 -13.87 33.66 -28.40
CA SER A 953 -14.41 32.35 -28.79
C SER A 953 -13.54 31.21 -28.26
N ILE A 954 -13.68 30.92 -26.97
CA ILE A 954 -12.90 29.87 -26.31
C ILE A 954 -13.71 28.58 -26.24
N LYS A 955 -13.10 27.48 -26.67
CA LYS A 955 -13.65 26.13 -26.60
C LYS A 955 -12.77 25.23 -25.75
N LEU A 956 -13.36 24.57 -24.77
CA LEU A 956 -12.72 23.52 -23.99
C LEU A 956 -13.11 22.17 -24.56
N ASN A 957 -12.13 21.33 -24.90
CA ASN A 957 -12.35 19.98 -25.39
C ASN A 957 -11.73 18.97 -24.44
N PHE A 958 -12.49 17.94 -24.08
CA PHE A 958 -11.99 16.84 -23.27
C PHE A 958 -12.71 15.56 -23.62
N ARG A 959 -12.15 14.44 -23.18
CA ARG A 959 -12.75 13.12 -23.34
C ARG A 959 -12.55 12.33 -22.07
N VAL A 960 -13.62 11.70 -21.62
CA VAL A 960 -13.63 10.87 -20.42
C VAL A 960 -14.20 9.49 -20.72
N THR A 961 -13.70 8.45 -20.05
CA THR A 961 -14.24 7.08 -20.12
C THR A 961 -14.32 6.44 -18.74
N SER A 962 -15.13 5.42 -18.61
CA SER A 962 -15.25 4.52 -17.46
C SER A 962 -15.11 3.08 -17.96
N ASP A 963 -14.46 2.24 -17.17
CA ASP A 963 -14.22 0.83 -17.53
C ASP A 963 -15.52 0.01 -17.60
N ASN A 964 -16.58 0.45 -16.90
CA ASN A 964 -17.87 -0.23 -16.85
C ASN A 964 -19.07 0.67 -17.15
N ASP A 965 -20.14 0.06 -17.67
CA ASP A 965 -21.41 0.74 -17.97
C ASP A 965 -22.16 1.15 -16.69
N THR A 966 -21.92 0.51 -15.54
CA THR A 966 -22.45 0.96 -14.24
C THR A 966 -21.56 2.01 -13.57
N GLY A 967 -20.43 2.34 -14.22
CA GLY A 967 -19.22 2.83 -13.59
C GLY A 967 -19.19 4.29 -13.15
N ALA A 968 -18.03 4.64 -12.59
CA ALA A 968 -17.61 5.94 -12.09
C ALA A 968 -18.31 7.16 -12.73
N MET A 969 -18.77 8.08 -11.88
CA MET A 969 -19.34 9.36 -12.29
C MET A 969 -18.28 10.45 -12.20
N ILE A 970 -18.26 11.31 -13.21
CA ILE A 970 -17.25 12.36 -13.35
C ILE A 970 -17.94 13.72 -13.35
N LYS A 971 -17.31 14.68 -12.69
CA LYS A 971 -17.67 16.09 -12.79
C LYS A 971 -16.46 16.92 -13.16
N ILE A 972 -16.66 17.89 -14.05
CA ILE A 972 -15.64 18.88 -14.40
C ILE A 972 -16.24 20.26 -14.18
N SER A 973 -15.58 21.06 -13.35
CA SER A 973 -15.98 22.43 -13.04
C SER A 973 -14.88 23.44 -13.34
N MET A 974 -15.27 24.70 -13.48
CA MET A 974 -14.40 25.81 -13.82
C MET A 974 -14.69 27.01 -12.91
N TYR A 975 -13.62 27.60 -12.38
CA TYR A 975 -13.64 28.82 -11.57
C TYR A 975 -12.99 29.94 -12.38
N VAL A 976 -13.72 31.01 -12.67
CA VAL A 976 -13.22 32.14 -13.47
C VAL A 976 -13.96 33.42 -13.11
N ASN A 977 -13.22 34.50 -12.83
CA ASN A 977 -13.80 35.81 -12.49
C ASN A 977 -14.88 35.77 -11.37
N GLY A 978 -14.73 34.83 -10.43
CA GLY A 978 -15.64 34.62 -9.30
C GLY A 978 -16.89 33.81 -9.64
N GLU A 979 -17.04 33.36 -10.89
CA GLU A 979 -18.10 32.45 -11.31
C GLU A 979 -17.67 31.00 -11.11
N TYR A 980 -18.64 30.15 -10.75
CA TYR A 980 -18.48 28.70 -10.70
C TYR A 980 -19.33 28.07 -11.80
N ILE A 981 -18.68 27.39 -12.73
CA ILE A 981 -19.26 26.85 -13.95
C ILE A 981 -19.13 25.33 -13.93
N VAL A 982 -20.21 24.61 -14.22
CA VAL A 982 -20.16 23.16 -14.43
C VAL A 982 -20.06 22.87 -15.93
N LEU A 983 -18.96 22.24 -16.32
CA LEU A 983 -18.66 21.87 -17.72
C LEU A 983 -19.15 20.45 -18.04
N TYR A 984 -19.12 19.57 -17.04
CA TYR A 984 -19.59 18.20 -17.10
C TYR A 984 -20.15 17.82 -15.72
N ASP A 985 -21.41 17.40 -15.61
CA ASP A 985 -22.10 17.25 -14.33
C ASP A 985 -22.45 15.79 -14.02
N TRP A 986 -21.64 15.14 -13.17
CA TRP A 986 -21.84 13.78 -12.66
C TRP A 986 -22.39 12.81 -13.71
N GLN A 987 -21.78 12.73 -14.89
CA GLN A 987 -22.23 11.79 -15.92
C GLN A 987 -21.32 10.55 -15.93
N THR A 988 -21.92 9.39 -16.20
CA THR A 988 -21.17 8.13 -16.37
C THR A 988 -20.50 8.10 -17.74
N ALA A 989 -19.21 7.80 -17.78
CA ALA A 989 -18.42 7.82 -19.00
C ALA A 989 -18.47 6.46 -19.77
N ARG A 990 -19.68 5.97 -20.05
CA ARG A 990 -19.95 4.59 -20.54
C ARG A 990 -19.46 4.33 -21.97
N ALA A 991 -18.87 3.15 -22.21
CA ALA A 991 -18.35 2.76 -23.52
C ALA A 991 -19.41 2.67 -24.64
N LYS A 992 -20.68 2.37 -24.32
CA LYS A 992 -21.76 2.21 -25.31
C LYS A 992 -22.60 3.48 -25.59
N LYS A 993 -22.31 4.60 -24.92
CA LYS A 993 -22.96 5.90 -25.16
C LYS A 993 -21.90 7.01 -25.10
N ASN A 994 -21.48 7.50 -26.26
CA ASN A 994 -20.66 8.70 -26.45
C ASN A 994 -19.29 8.71 -25.73
N ASN A 995 -18.44 7.73 -26.03
CA ASN A 995 -16.99 7.85 -25.88
C ASN A 995 -16.42 8.85 -26.91
N GLU A 996 -16.89 10.09 -26.82
CA GLU A 996 -16.71 11.14 -27.81
C GLU A 996 -16.05 12.36 -27.18
N THR A 997 -15.44 13.19 -28.01
CA THR A 997 -14.97 14.51 -27.60
C THR A 997 -16.14 15.36 -27.14
N ILE A 998 -16.08 15.82 -25.89
CA ILE A 998 -16.96 16.85 -25.38
C ILE A 998 -16.32 18.20 -25.69
N SER A 999 -17.07 19.07 -26.37
CA SER A 999 -16.66 20.43 -26.71
C SER A 999 -17.59 21.44 -26.05
N VAL A 1000 -17.08 22.22 -25.11
CA VAL A 1000 -17.81 23.29 -24.45
C VAL A 1000 -17.39 24.62 -25.05
N ASN A 1001 -18.32 25.33 -25.70
CA ASN A 1001 -18.11 26.72 -26.12
C ASN A 1001 -18.49 27.66 -24.96
N LEU A 1002 -17.49 28.32 -24.37
CA LEU A 1002 -17.67 29.08 -23.14
C LEU A 1002 -18.59 30.29 -23.33
N ALA A 1003 -18.39 31.06 -24.41
CA ALA A 1003 -19.19 32.26 -24.69
C ALA A 1003 -20.63 31.94 -25.11
N GLU A 1004 -20.89 30.75 -25.66
CA GLU A 1004 -22.25 30.33 -26.01
C GLU A 1004 -23.06 29.89 -24.79
N LEU A 1005 -22.45 29.16 -23.86
CA LEU A 1005 -23.13 28.64 -22.67
C LEU A 1005 -23.23 29.67 -21.55
N TYR A 1006 -22.25 30.57 -21.46
CA TYR A 1006 -22.14 31.57 -20.39
C TYR A 1006 -21.84 32.95 -20.99
N PRO A 1007 -22.79 33.56 -21.72
CA PRO A 1007 -22.57 34.78 -22.49
C PRO A 1007 -22.24 36.02 -21.63
N ASP A 1008 -22.59 35.98 -20.34
CA ASP A 1008 -22.38 37.08 -19.41
C ASP A 1008 -21.01 37.03 -18.70
N VAL A 1009 -20.20 36.01 -18.97
CA VAL A 1009 -18.88 35.81 -18.35
C VAL A 1009 -17.79 36.16 -19.34
N ASN A 1010 -16.87 37.05 -18.95
CA ASN A 1010 -15.71 37.37 -19.77
C ASN A 1010 -14.60 36.34 -19.57
N PHE A 1011 -14.31 35.55 -20.60
CA PHE A 1011 -13.24 34.53 -20.58
C PHE A 1011 -11.93 34.99 -21.22
N ASN A 1012 -11.93 36.11 -21.93
CA ASN A 1012 -10.82 36.57 -22.75
C ASN A 1012 -9.61 36.91 -21.85
N GLY A 1013 -8.57 36.07 -21.91
CA GLY A 1013 -7.37 36.27 -21.09
C GLY A 1013 -7.56 36.07 -19.58
N ALA A 1014 -8.68 35.49 -19.15
CA ALA A 1014 -9.00 35.36 -17.74
C ALA A 1014 -8.20 34.21 -17.10
N GLU A 1015 -7.78 34.38 -15.85
CA GLU A 1015 -7.22 33.28 -15.08
C GLU A 1015 -8.35 32.34 -14.64
N ALA A 1016 -8.16 31.04 -14.89
CA ALA A 1016 -9.15 30.02 -14.63
C ALA A 1016 -8.55 28.82 -13.91
N THR A 1017 -9.36 28.17 -13.07
CA THR A 1017 -9.04 26.87 -12.48
C THR A 1017 -10.07 25.86 -12.95
N ILE A 1018 -9.58 24.72 -13.45
CA ILE A 1018 -10.40 23.57 -13.83
C ILE A 1018 -10.23 22.51 -12.74
N VAL A 1019 -11.34 21.97 -12.25
CA VAL A 1019 -11.35 20.88 -11.27
C VAL A 1019 -12.08 19.69 -11.88
N PHE A 1020 -11.42 18.55 -11.88
CA PHE A 1020 -11.97 17.25 -12.25
C PHE A 1020 -12.20 16.46 -10.97
N GLU A 1021 -13.41 15.94 -10.79
CA GLU A 1021 -13.81 15.11 -9.66
C GLU A 1021 -14.31 13.76 -10.17
N ALA A 1022 -14.02 12.70 -9.41
CA ALA A 1022 -14.47 11.35 -9.69
C ALA A 1022 -15.09 10.70 -8.45
N ARG A 1023 -16.13 9.91 -8.65
CA ARG A 1023 -16.78 9.08 -7.61
C ARG A 1023 -17.30 7.76 -8.18
N ASP A 1024 -17.62 6.83 -7.29
CA ASP A 1024 -18.28 5.57 -7.64
C ASP A 1024 -19.61 5.79 -8.40
N GLY A 1025 -19.95 4.87 -9.31
CA GLY A 1025 -21.17 4.94 -10.10
C GLY A 1025 -22.45 4.74 -9.29
N GLY A 1026 -22.35 4.12 -8.12
CA GLY A 1026 -23.45 3.80 -7.23
C GLY A 1026 -24.49 2.89 -7.88
N ASN A 1027 -24.08 2.01 -8.81
CA ASN A 1027 -24.99 1.16 -9.60
C ASN A 1027 -24.63 -0.34 -9.59
N ASN A 1028 -23.52 -0.77 -8.95
CA ASN A 1028 -23.11 -2.17 -8.84
C ASN A 1028 -22.35 -2.47 -7.52
N ASN A 1029 -21.80 -3.68 -7.36
CA ASN A 1029 -21.08 -4.12 -6.15
C ASN A 1029 -19.55 -3.89 -6.21
N GLY A 1030 -19.06 -2.76 -6.72
CA GLY A 1030 -17.72 -2.29 -6.33
C GLY A 1030 -16.50 -3.05 -6.88
N VAL A 1031 -16.64 -3.85 -7.93
CA VAL A 1031 -15.48 -4.54 -8.55
C VAL A 1031 -15.00 -3.74 -9.76
N GLY A 1032 -13.89 -3.01 -9.60
CA GLY A 1032 -13.08 -2.47 -10.70
C GLY A 1032 -13.73 -1.33 -11.49
N GLU A 1033 -14.12 -0.24 -10.84
CA GLU A 1033 -14.65 0.95 -11.51
C GLU A 1033 -13.59 2.05 -11.61
N ALA A 1034 -12.77 2.06 -12.67
CA ALA A 1034 -11.90 3.21 -12.95
C ALA A 1034 -12.51 4.14 -14.01
N CYS A 1035 -12.20 5.42 -13.91
CA CYS A 1035 -12.42 6.41 -14.94
C CYS A 1035 -11.10 6.92 -15.53
N LYS A 1036 -11.17 7.52 -16.72
CA LYS A 1036 -10.00 8.04 -17.44
C LYS A 1036 -10.31 9.42 -18.00
N LEU A 1037 -9.41 10.39 -17.81
CA LEU A 1037 -9.37 11.65 -18.54
C LEU A 1037 -8.32 11.53 -19.66
N HIS A 1038 -8.76 11.44 -20.91
CA HIS A 1038 -7.87 11.14 -22.05
C HIS A 1038 -7.04 12.33 -22.51
N TYR A 1039 -7.62 13.51 -22.47
CA TYR A 1039 -6.96 14.76 -22.83
C TYR A 1039 -7.81 15.93 -22.34
N PHE A 1040 -7.18 17.11 -22.28
CA PHE A 1040 -7.87 18.37 -22.05
C PHE A 1040 -7.22 19.46 -22.88
N THR A 1041 -7.98 20.08 -23.80
CA THR A 1041 -7.47 21.11 -24.69
C THR A 1041 -8.33 22.37 -24.66
N THR A 1042 -7.69 23.51 -24.83
CA THR A 1042 -8.32 24.83 -24.89
C THR A 1042 -7.99 25.45 -26.24
N VAL A 1043 -9.01 25.77 -27.02
CA VAL A 1043 -8.88 26.33 -28.37
C VAL A 1043 -9.51 27.72 -28.40
N ALA A 1044 -8.84 28.66 -29.05
CA ALA A 1044 -9.25 30.06 -29.20
C ALA A 1044 -9.65 30.41 -30.63
#